data_AF-A0A955RQU7-F1
#
_entry.id   AF-A0A955RQU7-F1
#
_cell.length_a   1.000
_cell.length_b   1.000
_cell.length_c   1.000
_cell.angle_alpha   90.00
_cell.angle_beta   90.00
_cell.angle_gamma   90.00
#
_symmetry.space_group_name_H-M   'P 1'
#
loop_
_entity.id
_entity.type
_entity.pdbx_description
1 polymer ?
#
loop_
_entity_poly.entity_id
_entity_poly.type
_entity_poly.pdbx_seq_one_letter_code
_entity_poly.pdbx_strand_id
1 'polypeptide(L)'
;ELQQTHLLTISMNELDRLNKEGGHALGDEGMSMTYKEIASKVEATLHGMHPDLTPEELASNYDIYRTGGNEFSVVVRKVLTPFAMQELAAHFATVDAVSEKYEGIEAPTLAANHASMSKVYEILNSLRHEDGIEDFKTWSNKDKTNLAVDVVKETLKSDNDVRKTLLRLNRLEELLRSDDEPKARAFYDNYLKKALGTLLSDNPEEPADFDAAKATFSQMGALDESWAIQWGEQKSQIAIDEGCKLLRHKGEEARSGEANLQAATVQKIKQRYFESMPKYGPRQKNEAEFVAPLATEGLKILLNKQQQAEEAQKAYEQESGVIEGKKAEVVDLDYRIEAARRDALTGLELRGVLFADMEDAIKRNESMSTLFIDMAFLKYFDKVGGSSVGDMAIKKAAEILDTVTRDPEIKEKYPNAKIKAYRYAGDEFVVSVEGSVSGIAEELQNLILQKAESAGSVPSSVSKNPAYTPERISFNIGTSYAESASSLESQVVDLGLPLHGEPGSPERVNHLAEYAIRFADKEIEITKAMDRYELLIALILGRGENDPHVEQMMIYSQKAIAGKEGEALVRGWAQSLMAAQPSEYAAINKAANLDLLDFTLRMQEKALEQKNERDQAIERRIENHIRSQYLERRIEQLQSRLSSLEEKLQQAQEMNEKDRKNHDREVALYKEELEELQNIKQQFT
;
A
#
# COMPACT_ATOMS: atom_id res chain seq x y z
N GLU A 1 13.57 38.94 -0.97
CA GLU A 1 14.84 38.40 -0.42
C GLU A 1 14.63 37.02 0.21
N LEU A 2 13.78 36.86 1.24
CA LEU A 2 13.56 35.56 1.90
C LEU A 2 13.00 34.44 0.99
N GLN A 3 12.12 34.74 0.04
CA GLN A 3 11.65 33.75 -0.95
C GLN A 3 12.77 33.24 -1.89
N GLN A 4 13.90 33.96 -1.94
CA GLN A 4 15.08 33.61 -2.72
C GLN A 4 16.24 33.13 -1.82
N THR A 5 15.93 32.81 -0.56
CA THR A 5 16.90 32.33 0.43
C THR A 5 16.66 30.87 0.72
N HIS A 6 17.73 30.09 0.69
CA HIS A 6 17.76 28.67 0.97
C HIS A 6 18.74 28.40 2.10
N LEU A 7 18.40 27.42 2.92
CA LEU A 7 19.29 26.88 3.94
C LEU A 7 19.63 25.44 3.56
N LEU A 8 20.91 25.13 3.48
CA LEU A 8 21.41 23.76 3.43
C LEU A 8 22.07 23.44 4.75
N THR A 9 21.82 22.25 5.27
CA THR A 9 22.56 21.69 6.42
C THR A 9 23.36 20.51 5.92
N ILE A 10 24.66 20.52 6.16
CA ILE A 10 25.60 19.50 5.69
C ILE A 10 26.34 18.96 6.90
N SER A 11 26.20 17.67 7.17
CA SER A 11 26.89 16.97 8.25
C SER A 11 28.00 16.09 7.67
N MET A 12 29.24 16.29 8.13
CA MET A 12 30.31 15.34 7.93
C MET A 12 30.12 14.17 8.87
N ASN A 13 29.70 13.03 8.33
CA ASN A 13 29.55 11.82 9.11
C ASN A 13 30.94 11.32 9.52
N GLU A 14 31.01 10.67 10.68
CA GLU A 14 32.20 9.94 11.13
C GLU A 14 33.46 10.81 11.36
N LEU A 15 33.31 12.10 11.72
CA LEU A 15 34.43 12.91 12.20
C LEU A 15 35.20 12.22 13.34
N ASP A 16 34.50 11.51 14.23
CA ASP A 16 35.11 10.73 15.31
C ASP A 16 35.97 9.58 14.79
N ARG A 17 35.68 9.03 13.60
CA ARG A 17 36.50 8.02 12.94
C ARG A 17 37.84 8.62 12.51
N LEU A 18 37.80 9.75 11.82
CA LEU A 18 39.02 10.48 11.42
C LEU A 18 39.87 10.87 12.64
N ASN A 19 39.21 11.32 13.72
CA ASN A 19 39.88 11.62 14.98
C ASN A 19 40.55 10.37 15.61
N LYS A 20 39.96 9.18 15.46
CA LYS A 20 40.54 7.92 15.96
C LYS A 20 41.66 7.38 15.08
N GLU A 21 41.54 7.51 13.76
CA GLU A 21 42.50 6.98 12.79
C GLU A 21 43.78 7.83 12.69
N GLY A 22 43.66 9.16 12.78
CA GLY A 22 44.81 10.07 12.62
C GLY A 22 44.92 11.20 13.65
N GLY A 23 44.12 11.15 14.73
CA GLY A 23 44.11 12.17 15.77
C GLY A 23 43.28 13.42 15.40
N HIS A 24 43.12 14.33 16.36
CA HIS A 24 42.36 15.58 16.16
C HIS A 24 42.90 16.45 15.01
N ALA A 25 44.20 16.38 14.73
CA ALA A 25 44.80 17.09 13.60
C ALA A 25 44.25 16.61 12.24
N LEU A 26 44.06 15.30 12.06
CA LEU A 26 43.44 14.75 10.85
C LEU A 26 41.95 15.13 10.78
N GLY A 27 41.24 15.12 11.92
CA GLY A 27 39.84 15.56 11.96
C GLY A 27 39.66 17.03 11.60
N ASP A 28 40.51 17.91 12.12
CA ASP A 28 40.51 19.35 11.78
C ASP A 28 40.81 19.58 10.30
N GLU A 29 41.73 18.80 9.74
CA GLU A 29 42.06 18.88 8.32
C GLU A 29 40.94 18.33 7.43
N GLY A 30 40.32 17.22 7.82
CA GLY A 30 39.13 16.68 7.15
C GLY A 30 37.99 17.70 7.14
N MET A 31 37.77 18.41 8.24
CA MET A 31 36.79 19.50 8.29
C MET A 31 37.16 20.67 7.36
N SER A 32 38.45 21.00 7.25
CA SER A 32 38.93 22.04 6.32
C SER A 32 38.73 21.62 4.85
N MET A 33 38.95 20.35 4.53
CA MET A 33 38.69 19.80 3.20
C MET A 33 37.19 19.78 2.88
N THR A 34 36.35 19.36 3.83
CA THR A 34 34.89 19.40 3.70
C THR A 34 34.39 20.82 3.45
N TYR A 35 34.91 21.81 4.16
CA TYR A 35 34.58 23.21 3.91
C TYR A 35 34.91 23.63 2.47
N LYS A 36 36.11 23.28 1.97
CA LYS A 36 36.52 23.58 0.59
C LYS A 36 35.66 22.88 -0.46
N GLU A 37 35.29 21.62 -0.21
CA GLU A 37 34.38 20.83 -1.03
C GLU A 37 33.00 21.50 -1.12
N ILE A 38 32.44 21.93 0.02
CA ILE A 38 31.16 22.64 0.10
C ILE A 38 31.25 23.96 -0.66
N ALA A 39 32.27 24.78 -0.40
CA ALA A 39 32.46 26.06 -1.08
C ALA A 39 32.55 25.89 -2.59
N SER A 40 33.39 24.96 -3.05
CA SER A 40 33.58 24.66 -4.48
C SER A 40 32.28 24.23 -5.16
N LYS A 41 31.51 23.32 -4.55
CA LYS A 41 30.24 22.83 -5.11
C LYS A 41 29.14 23.90 -5.10
N VAL A 42 29.07 24.72 -4.04
CA VAL A 42 28.14 25.86 -3.97
C VAL A 42 28.47 26.89 -5.05
N GLU A 43 29.75 27.26 -5.18
CA GLU A 43 30.22 28.20 -6.19
C GLU A 43 29.97 27.70 -7.62
N ALA A 44 30.30 26.44 -7.91
CA ALA A 44 30.04 25.84 -9.21
C ALA A 44 28.55 25.83 -9.56
N THR A 45 27.69 25.53 -8.57
CA THR A 45 26.23 25.51 -8.76
C THR A 45 25.69 26.93 -9.00
N LEU A 46 26.15 27.92 -8.23
CA LEU A 46 25.76 29.32 -8.40
C LEU A 46 26.25 29.90 -9.72
N HIS A 47 27.48 29.59 -10.13
CA HIS A 47 28.03 30.03 -11.40
C HIS A 47 27.30 29.39 -12.59
N GLY A 48 26.91 28.11 -12.48
CA GLY A 48 26.10 27.43 -13.50
C GLY A 48 24.70 28.05 -13.68
N MET A 49 24.09 28.55 -12.58
CA MET A 49 22.81 29.25 -12.64
C MET A 49 22.92 30.70 -13.12
N HIS A 50 24.06 31.34 -12.84
CA HIS A 50 24.30 32.74 -13.12
C HIS A 50 25.70 32.94 -13.72
N PRO A 51 25.91 32.56 -14.99
CA PRO A 51 27.22 32.60 -15.63
C PRO A 51 27.77 34.03 -15.79
N ASP A 52 26.88 35.02 -15.76
CA ASP A 52 27.22 36.43 -15.95
C ASP A 52 27.73 37.13 -14.67
N LEU A 53 27.67 36.47 -13.49
CA LEU A 53 28.12 37.06 -12.22
C LEU A 53 29.64 36.98 -12.08
N THR A 54 30.26 38.04 -11.54
CA THR A 54 31.68 38.00 -11.17
C THR A 54 31.91 37.13 -9.92
N PRO A 55 33.15 36.67 -9.67
CA PRO A 55 33.48 35.95 -8.45
C PRO A 55 33.14 36.70 -7.15
N GLU A 56 33.32 38.03 -7.12
CA GLU A 56 32.93 38.83 -5.94
C GLU A 56 31.40 38.89 -5.74
N GLU A 57 30.64 38.90 -6.83
CA GLU A 57 29.17 38.88 -6.78
C GLU A 57 28.63 37.51 -6.37
N LEU A 58 29.25 36.42 -6.83
CA LEU A 58 28.95 35.05 -6.41
C LEU A 58 29.20 34.84 -4.92
N ALA A 59 30.35 35.32 -4.41
CA ALA A 59 30.68 35.25 -2.99
C ALA A 59 29.67 36.00 -2.10
N SER A 60 29.01 37.04 -2.61
CA SER A 60 27.95 37.75 -1.87
C SER A 60 26.62 36.98 -1.77
N ASN A 61 26.45 35.93 -2.59
CA ASN A 61 25.21 35.18 -2.69
C ASN A 61 25.19 33.93 -1.80
N TYR A 62 26.25 33.64 -1.04
CA TYR A 62 26.21 32.56 -0.07
C TYR A 62 27.08 32.83 1.16
N ASP A 63 26.73 32.20 2.28
CA ASP A 63 27.57 32.13 3.48
C ASP A 63 27.64 30.68 3.95
N ILE A 64 28.80 30.26 4.45
CA ILE A 64 29.00 28.95 5.07
C ILE A 64 29.38 29.16 6.53
N TYR A 65 28.56 28.63 7.43
CA TYR A 65 28.78 28.66 8.87
C TYR A 65 29.08 27.26 9.37
N ARG A 66 30.04 27.13 10.29
CA ARG A 66 30.16 25.93 11.12
C ARG A 66 29.19 26.06 12.29
N THR A 67 28.12 25.27 12.28
CA THR A 67 27.04 25.37 13.27
C THR A 67 27.07 24.28 14.34
N GLY A 68 27.96 23.30 14.19
CA GLY A 68 28.19 22.23 15.16
C GLY A 68 29.59 21.63 15.05
N GLY A 69 29.85 20.58 15.83
CA GLY A 69 31.14 19.88 15.82
C GLY A 69 31.51 19.39 14.42
N ASN A 70 30.58 18.73 13.74
CA ASN A 70 30.73 18.15 12.40
C ASN A 70 29.72 18.71 11.38
N GLU A 71 29.05 19.83 11.69
CA GLU A 71 27.93 20.38 10.91
C GLU A 71 28.26 21.74 10.31
N PHE A 72 27.84 21.92 9.06
CA PHE A 72 27.88 23.18 8.32
C PHE A 72 26.47 23.60 7.94
N SER A 73 26.19 24.90 8.03
CA SER A 73 24.99 25.53 7.49
C SER A 73 25.39 26.45 6.36
N VAL A 74 24.82 26.23 5.18
CA VAL A 74 25.03 27.08 4.01
C VAL A 74 23.77 27.91 3.79
N VAL A 75 23.89 29.22 3.87
CA VAL A 75 22.82 30.15 3.51
C VAL A 75 23.08 30.59 2.08
N VAL A 76 22.18 30.27 1.15
CA VAL A 76 22.28 30.67 -0.25
C VAL A 76 21.17 31.66 -0.56
N ARG A 77 21.51 32.80 -1.18
CA ARG A 77 20.62 33.93 -1.44
C ARG A 77 20.48 34.19 -2.94
N LYS A 78 19.42 34.91 -3.31
CA LYS A 78 19.08 35.30 -4.68
C LYS A 78 18.88 34.11 -5.64
N VAL A 79 18.62 32.92 -5.09
CA VAL A 79 18.29 31.73 -5.87
C VAL A 79 16.78 31.57 -5.84
N LEU A 80 16.14 31.64 -7.00
CA LEU A 80 14.69 31.53 -7.13
C LEU A 80 14.20 30.08 -7.17
N THR A 81 15.06 29.16 -7.59
CA THR A 81 14.68 27.77 -7.87
C THR A 81 15.21 26.83 -6.77
N PRO A 82 14.33 26.21 -5.96
CA PRO A 82 14.74 25.25 -4.92
C PRO A 82 15.41 23.98 -5.49
N PHE A 83 15.21 23.68 -6.78
CA PHE A 83 15.75 22.52 -7.48
C PHE A 83 17.29 22.44 -7.44
N ALA A 84 17.98 23.52 -7.81
CA ALA A 84 19.44 23.54 -7.87
C ALA A 84 20.07 23.32 -6.48
N MET A 85 19.41 23.80 -5.43
CA MET A 85 19.87 23.58 -4.05
C MET A 85 19.59 22.15 -3.57
N GLN A 86 18.53 21.51 -4.06
CA GLN A 86 18.27 20.10 -3.79
C GLN A 86 19.23 19.18 -4.58
N GLU A 87 19.56 19.50 -5.83
CA GLU A 87 20.61 18.79 -6.58
C GLU A 87 21.98 18.97 -5.93
N LEU A 88 22.32 20.20 -5.53
CA LEU A 88 23.52 20.47 -4.74
C LEU A 88 23.55 19.64 -3.45
N ALA A 89 22.44 19.56 -2.72
CA ALA A 89 22.32 18.67 -1.55
C ALA A 89 22.45 17.17 -1.91
N ALA A 90 22.02 16.75 -3.10
CA ALA A 90 22.19 15.37 -3.57
C ALA A 90 23.64 15.05 -4.00
N HIS A 91 24.40 16.05 -4.47
CA HIS A 91 25.80 15.91 -4.89
C HIS A 91 26.80 15.88 -3.73
N PHE A 92 26.34 16.05 -2.49
CA PHE A 92 27.15 15.79 -1.30
C PHE A 92 27.00 14.31 -0.90
N ALA A 93 28.00 13.51 -1.25
CA ALA A 93 28.08 12.09 -0.92
C ALA A 93 29.29 11.78 -0.03
N THR A 94 30.48 12.21 -0.43
CA THR A 94 31.77 11.96 0.25
C THR A 94 32.70 13.16 0.13
N VAL A 95 33.80 13.14 0.89
CA VAL A 95 34.93 14.08 0.79
C VAL A 95 36.17 13.33 0.31
N ASP A 96 36.20 13.03 -1.00
CA ASP A 96 37.20 12.14 -1.60
C ASP A 96 38.64 12.68 -1.43
N ALA A 97 38.79 13.99 -1.32
CA ALA A 97 40.05 14.67 -1.03
C ALA A 97 40.77 14.16 0.23
N VAL A 98 40.04 13.62 1.21
CA VAL A 98 40.63 13.00 2.42
C VAL A 98 41.34 11.69 2.05
N SER A 99 40.66 10.80 1.32
CA SER A 99 41.22 9.52 0.89
C SER A 99 42.31 9.65 -0.18
N GLU A 100 42.24 10.68 -1.02
CA GLU A 100 43.28 10.99 -1.99
C GLU A 100 44.58 11.45 -1.32
N LYS A 101 44.47 12.19 -0.21
CA LYS A 101 45.63 12.72 0.52
C LYS A 101 46.22 11.71 1.50
N TYR A 102 45.38 10.88 2.12
CA TYR A 102 45.78 9.96 3.19
C TYR A 102 45.56 8.50 2.78
N GLU A 103 46.64 7.84 2.39
CA GLU A 103 46.61 6.43 1.98
C GLU A 103 46.08 5.53 3.09
N GLY A 104 45.07 4.72 2.78
CA GLY A 104 44.43 3.81 3.73
C GLY A 104 43.34 4.42 4.61
N ILE A 105 43.05 5.72 4.46
CA ILE A 105 41.96 6.41 5.17
C ILE A 105 40.77 6.56 4.24
N GLU A 106 39.64 5.95 4.60
CA GLU A 106 38.41 6.02 3.81
C GLU A 106 37.79 7.44 3.87
N ALA A 107 37.23 7.92 2.76
CA ALA A 107 36.58 9.24 2.69
C ALA A 107 35.40 9.32 3.67
N PRO A 108 35.25 10.41 4.46
CA PRO A 108 34.07 10.60 5.28
C PRO A 108 32.85 10.87 4.37
N THR A 109 31.70 10.31 4.74
CA THR A 109 30.44 10.57 4.02
C THR A 109 29.82 11.90 4.45
N LEU A 110 29.07 12.52 3.55
CA LEU A 110 28.30 13.73 3.81
C LEU A 110 26.81 13.42 3.78
N ALA A 111 26.08 13.92 4.76
CA ALA A 111 24.63 13.99 4.71
C ALA A 111 24.24 15.46 4.53
N ALA A 112 23.55 15.77 3.43
CA ALA A 112 23.07 17.11 3.15
C ALA A 112 21.56 17.13 2.94
N ASN A 113 20.91 18.15 3.49
CA ASN A 113 19.50 18.44 3.28
C ASN A 113 19.31 19.93 3.04
N HIS A 114 18.16 20.26 2.45
CA HIS A 114 17.86 21.59 1.95
C HIS A 114 16.43 22.00 2.30
N ALA A 115 16.26 23.24 2.72
CA ALA A 115 14.96 23.90 2.82
C ALA A 115 15.00 25.26 2.12
N SER A 116 13.89 25.61 1.47
CA SER A 116 13.63 27.00 1.09
C SER A 116 12.95 27.72 2.24
N MET A 117 13.36 28.94 2.53
CA MET A 117 12.70 29.78 3.53
C MET A 117 11.25 30.13 3.13
N SER A 118 10.89 30.08 1.85
CA SER A 118 9.50 30.31 1.36
C SER A 118 8.51 29.28 1.93
N LYS A 119 8.79 27.99 1.70
CA LYS A 119 8.00 26.83 2.14
C LYS A 119 7.78 26.76 3.65
N VAL A 120 8.62 27.45 4.40
CA VAL A 120 8.62 27.47 5.86
C VAL A 120 7.61 28.47 6.37
N TYR A 121 7.55 29.65 5.74
CA TYR A 121 6.50 30.61 6.00
C TYR A 121 5.13 30.09 5.59
N GLU A 122 5.01 29.33 4.49
CA GLU A 122 3.76 28.63 4.13
C GLU A 122 3.26 27.74 5.26
N ILE A 123 4.15 26.92 5.83
CA ILE A 123 3.81 26.01 6.92
C ILE A 123 3.42 26.82 8.17
N LEU A 124 4.18 27.85 8.53
CA LEU A 124 3.85 28.73 9.67
C LEU A 124 2.53 29.47 9.48
N ASN A 125 2.20 29.89 8.26
CA ASN A 125 0.95 30.55 7.91
C ASN A 125 -0.26 29.60 7.91
N SER A 126 -0.02 28.28 7.80
CA SER A 126 -1.06 27.25 7.81
C SER A 126 -1.49 26.80 9.22
N LEU A 127 -0.71 27.13 10.26
CA LEU A 127 -1.05 26.83 11.65
C LEU A 127 -2.15 27.79 12.12
N ARG A 128 -3.30 27.25 12.55
CA ARG A 128 -4.48 28.02 12.93
C ARG A 128 -4.47 28.39 14.42
N HIS A 129 -5.31 29.37 14.75
CA HIS A 129 -5.48 29.95 16.09
C HIS A 129 -5.96 28.93 17.17
N GLU A 130 -6.53 27.79 16.75
CA GLU A 130 -7.03 26.72 17.63
C GLU A 130 -5.91 25.86 18.24
N ASP A 131 -4.68 25.94 17.69
CA ASP A 131 -3.51 25.19 18.15
C ASP A 131 -2.73 25.88 19.29
N GLY A 132 -3.26 26.95 19.88
CA GLY A 132 -2.66 27.63 21.03
C GLY A 132 -1.47 28.55 20.71
N ILE A 133 -1.25 28.89 19.44
CA ILE A 133 -0.35 30.00 19.05
C ILE A 133 -1.22 31.27 19.03
N GLU A 134 -0.93 32.24 19.91
CA GLU A 134 -1.54 33.58 19.85
C GLU A 134 -1.40 34.15 18.44
N ASP A 135 -2.46 34.78 17.93
CA ASP A 135 -2.66 35.22 16.54
C ASP A 135 -1.33 35.52 15.85
N PHE A 136 -0.78 34.55 15.12
CA PHE A 136 0.57 34.64 14.52
C PHE A 136 0.71 35.92 13.69
N LYS A 137 -0.39 36.47 13.18
CA LYS A 137 -0.46 37.77 12.51
C LYS A 137 0.06 38.95 13.35
N THR A 138 -0.09 38.89 14.68
CA THR A 138 0.30 39.95 15.64
C THR A 138 1.78 39.97 15.99
N TRP A 139 2.53 38.91 15.69
CA TRP A 139 3.96 38.84 15.99
C TRP A 139 4.78 39.78 15.10
N SER A 140 5.89 40.30 15.64
CA SER A 140 6.82 41.12 14.86
C SER A 140 7.45 40.29 13.74
N ASN A 141 7.84 40.93 12.63
CA ASN A 141 8.53 40.25 11.53
C ASN A 141 9.82 39.57 11.99
N LYS A 142 10.49 40.11 13.01
CA LYS A 142 11.73 39.53 13.56
C LYS A 142 11.44 38.22 14.30
N ASP A 143 10.42 38.19 15.13
CA ASP A 143 10.07 37.00 15.93
C ASP A 143 9.55 35.86 15.05
N LYS A 144 8.74 36.19 14.03
CA LYS A 144 8.33 35.24 12.98
C LYS A 144 9.51 34.63 12.24
N THR A 145 10.49 35.46 11.90
CA THR A 145 11.69 35.03 11.17
C THR A 145 12.58 34.15 12.02
N ASN A 146 12.76 34.48 13.30
CA ASN A 146 13.55 33.66 14.22
C ASN A 146 12.91 32.29 14.42
N LEU A 147 11.60 32.24 14.71
CA LEU A 147 10.88 30.97 14.84
C LEU A 147 10.95 30.14 13.54
N ALA A 148 10.78 30.78 12.38
CA ALA A 148 10.92 30.12 11.09
C ALA A 148 12.30 29.51 10.88
N VAL A 149 13.36 30.27 11.14
CA VAL A 149 14.74 29.79 11.02
C VAL A 149 14.99 28.63 11.99
N ASP A 150 14.51 28.71 13.22
CA ASP A 150 14.70 27.66 14.23
C ASP A 150 13.97 26.37 13.85
N VAL A 151 12.70 26.44 13.44
CA VAL A 151 11.91 25.28 12.97
C VAL A 151 12.54 24.62 11.75
N VAL A 152 13.07 25.41 10.82
CA VAL A 152 13.77 24.90 9.63
C VAL A 152 15.03 24.18 10.00
N LYS A 153 15.83 24.82 10.86
CA LYS A 153 17.09 24.26 11.31
C LYS A 153 16.83 22.94 12.03
N GLU A 154 15.79 22.87 12.86
CA GLU A 154 15.38 21.62 13.52
C GLU A 154 14.89 20.56 12.53
N THR A 155 14.05 20.93 11.56
CA THR A 155 13.54 20.00 10.52
C THR A 155 14.67 19.44 9.67
N LEU A 156 15.55 20.31 9.18
CA LEU A 156 16.70 19.92 8.36
C LEU A 156 17.73 19.12 9.15
N LYS A 157 17.84 19.38 10.45
CA LYS A 157 18.66 18.58 11.34
C LYS A 157 18.05 17.20 11.52
N SER A 158 16.74 17.10 11.76
CA SER A 158 16.03 15.82 11.82
C SER A 158 16.14 15.02 10.52
N ASP A 159 15.91 15.64 9.35
CA ASP A 159 16.10 14.98 8.05
C ASP A 159 17.56 14.51 7.85
N ASN A 160 18.55 15.28 8.31
CA ASN A 160 19.96 14.87 8.30
C ASN A 160 20.21 13.71 9.25
N ASP A 161 19.62 13.70 10.43
CA ASP A 161 19.76 12.63 11.41
C ASP A 161 19.07 11.34 10.92
N VAL A 162 17.92 11.42 10.24
CA VAL A 162 17.29 10.30 9.52
C VAL A 162 18.25 9.77 8.45
N ARG A 163 18.76 10.63 7.56
CA ARG A 163 19.65 10.23 6.46
C ARG A 163 20.97 9.64 6.97
N LYS A 164 21.54 10.22 8.02
CA LYS A 164 22.74 9.74 8.70
C LYS A 164 22.52 8.37 9.34
N THR A 165 21.36 8.15 9.95
CA THR A 165 20.99 6.85 10.53
C THR A 165 20.82 5.81 9.43
N LEU A 166 20.17 6.15 8.32
CA LEU A 166 20.05 5.27 7.14
C LEU A 166 21.43 4.87 6.57
N LEU A 167 22.32 5.85 6.37
CA LEU A 167 23.67 5.59 5.84
C LEU A 167 24.46 4.67 6.77
N ARG A 168 24.37 4.88 8.09
CA ARG A 168 25.05 4.03 9.08
C ARG A 168 24.45 2.63 9.15
N LEU A 169 23.13 2.49 9.02
CA LEU A 169 22.46 1.19 8.97
C LEU A 169 22.83 0.42 7.69
N ASN A 170 22.89 1.09 6.54
CA ASN A 170 23.36 0.49 5.29
C ASN A 170 24.82 0.03 5.41
N ARG A 171 25.69 0.85 6.01
CA ARG A 171 27.09 0.49 6.20
C ARG A 171 27.26 -0.68 7.18
N LEU A 172 26.49 -0.70 8.28
CA LEU A 172 26.50 -1.83 9.20
C LEU A 172 26.05 -3.11 8.50
N GLU A 173 25.00 -3.05 7.67
CA GLU A 173 24.53 -4.17 6.85
C GLU A 173 25.61 -4.67 5.88
N GLU A 174 26.31 -3.78 5.18
CA GLU A 174 27.45 -4.14 4.32
C GLU A 174 28.54 -4.88 5.11
N LEU A 175 28.92 -4.37 6.28
CA LEU A 175 29.95 -4.98 7.13
C LEU A 175 29.51 -6.33 7.71
N LEU A 176 28.23 -6.48 8.04
CA LEU A 176 27.66 -7.73 8.50
C LEU A 176 27.59 -8.77 7.37
N ARG A 177 27.35 -8.36 6.12
CA ARG A 177 27.34 -9.24 4.94
C ARG A 177 28.75 -9.61 4.44
N SER A 178 29.75 -8.78 4.69
CA SER A 178 31.14 -9.07 4.31
C SER A 178 31.85 -10.05 5.25
N ASP A 179 31.14 -10.60 6.25
CA ASP A 179 31.66 -11.54 7.26
C ASP A 179 32.85 -11.00 8.09
N ASP A 180 33.04 -9.67 8.14
CA ASP A 180 34.09 -8.99 8.92
C ASP A 180 33.52 -8.53 10.27
N GLU A 181 33.15 -9.51 11.10
CA GLU A 181 32.50 -9.28 12.38
C GLU A 181 33.28 -8.32 13.32
N PRO A 182 34.62 -8.39 13.43
CA PRO A 182 35.38 -7.45 14.25
C PRO A 182 35.18 -5.98 13.83
N LYS A 183 35.11 -5.70 12.51
CA LYS A 183 34.83 -4.35 12.01
C LYS A 183 33.38 -3.96 12.20
N ALA A 184 32.42 -4.87 11.96
CA ALA A 184 31.00 -4.61 12.21
C ALA A 184 30.73 -4.27 13.69
N ARG A 185 31.35 -5.02 14.62
CA ARG A 185 31.28 -4.80 16.07
C ARG A 185 31.86 -3.44 16.45
N ALA A 186 33.07 -3.15 15.99
CA ALA A 186 33.71 -1.85 16.23
C ALA A 186 32.89 -0.69 15.64
N PHE A 187 32.26 -0.86 14.48
CA PHE A 187 31.42 0.17 13.88
C PHE A 187 30.15 0.41 14.72
N TYR A 188 29.45 -0.66 15.11
CA TYR A 188 28.27 -0.56 15.97
C TYR A 188 28.58 0.14 17.30
N ASP A 189 29.59 -0.35 18.04
CA ASP A 189 29.93 0.17 19.37
C ASP A 189 30.31 1.66 19.31
N ASN A 190 30.97 2.08 18.23
CA ASN A 190 31.45 3.46 18.08
C ASN A 190 30.40 4.43 17.52
N TYR A 191 29.47 3.98 16.68
CA TYR A 191 28.63 4.90 15.89
C TYR A 191 27.12 4.69 16.00
N LEU A 192 26.67 3.50 16.40
CA LEU A 192 25.24 3.15 16.45
C LEU A 192 24.75 2.85 17.88
N LYS A 193 25.59 2.28 18.75
CA LYS A 193 25.19 1.88 20.11
C LYS A 193 24.61 3.01 20.95
N LYS A 194 25.17 4.22 20.86
CA LYS A 194 24.66 5.38 21.60
C LYS A 194 23.31 5.88 21.08
N ALA A 195 23.09 5.80 19.77
CA ALA A 195 21.87 6.30 19.12
C ALA A 195 20.75 5.27 19.21
N LEU A 196 21.03 4.04 18.75
CA LEU A 196 20.05 2.97 18.57
C LEU A 196 20.07 1.91 19.68
N GLY A 197 21.10 1.85 20.51
CA GLY A 197 21.25 0.73 21.46
C GLY A 197 20.07 0.59 22.43
N THR A 198 19.44 1.70 22.83
CA THR A 198 18.23 1.65 23.68
C THR A 198 16.97 1.25 22.92
N LEU A 199 16.91 1.52 21.61
CA LEU A 199 15.83 1.07 20.72
C LEU A 199 15.93 -0.43 20.40
N LEU A 200 17.14 -0.99 20.47
CA LEU A 200 17.44 -2.38 20.14
C LEU A 200 17.56 -3.28 21.38
N SER A 201 17.27 -2.75 22.56
CA SER A 201 17.37 -3.45 23.84
C SER A 201 15.99 -3.78 24.39
N ASP A 202 15.85 -4.95 25.01
CA ASP A 202 14.66 -5.33 25.78
C ASP A 202 14.51 -4.50 27.07
N ASN A 203 15.59 -3.81 27.49
CA ASN A 203 15.61 -2.90 28.62
C ASN A 203 15.87 -1.45 28.15
N PRO A 204 14.89 -0.53 28.30
CA PRO A 204 15.04 0.86 27.84
C PRO A 204 16.12 1.66 28.58
N GLU A 205 16.62 1.19 29.73
CA GLU A 205 17.69 1.86 30.49
C GLU A 205 19.11 1.43 30.10
N GLU A 206 19.27 0.31 29.37
CA GLU A 206 20.58 -0.24 29.01
C GLU A 206 20.71 -0.42 27.50
N PRO A 207 21.71 0.18 26.83
CA PRO A 207 21.88 0.03 25.39
C PRO A 207 22.37 -1.38 25.03
N ALA A 208 21.71 -2.01 24.07
CA ALA A 208 22.06 -3.32 23.53
C ALA A 208 23.54 -3.38 23.13
N ASP A 209 24.22 -4.45 23.52
CA ASP A 209 25.54 -4.76 22.98
C ASP A 209 25.43 -5.22 21.51
N PHE A 210 26.57 -5.40 20.86
CA PHE A 210 26.59 -5.76 19.44
C PHE A 210 25.90 -7.10 19.15
N ASP A 211 26.00 -8.08 20.05
CA ASP A 211 25.42 -9.40 19.82
C ASP A 211 23.90 -9.36 19.93
N ALA A 212 23.38 -8.64 20.91
CA ALA A 212 21.95 -8.34 21.02
C ALA A 212 21.46 -7.54 19.81
N ALA A 213 22.15 -6.47 19.42
CA ALA A 213 21.76 -5.66 18.27
C ALA A 213 21.84 -6.43 16.93
N LYS A 214 22.86 -7.29 16.74
CA LYS A 214 22.98 -8.17 15.59
C LYS A 214 21.83 -9.18 15.55
N ALA A 215 21.44 -9.74 16.69
CA ALA A 215 20.28 -10.62 16.79
C ALA A 215 18.98 -9.88 16.43
N THR A 216 18.76 -8.68 16.96
CA THR A 216 17.60 -7.83 16.64
C THR A 216 17.57 -7.44 15.16
N PHE A 217 18.70 -7.02 14.58
CA PHE A 217 18.79 -6.72 13.16
C PHE A 217 18.57 -7.96 12.29
N SER A 218 19.02 -9.14 12.72
CA SER A 218 18.75 -10.40 12.03
C SER A 218 17.26 -10.75 12.09
N GLN A 219 16.61 -10.55 13.24
CA GLN A 219 15.16 -10.72 13.41
C GLN A 219 14.35 -9.70 12.60
N MET A 220 14.89 -8.50 12.40
CA MET A 220 14.33 -7.45 11.53
C MET A 220 14.71 -7.65 10.04
N GLY A 221 15.44 -8.72 9.71
CA GLY A 221 15.73 -9.11 8.34
C GLY A 221 16.96 -8.47 7.68
N ALA A 222 17.83 -7.79 8.43
CA ALA A 222 19.02 -7.12 7.86
C ALA A 222 20.00 -8.06 7.14
N LEU A 223 20.03 -9.34 7.55
CA LEU A 223 20.93 -10.36 7.01
C LEU A 223 20.25 -11.39 6.12
N ASP A 224 18.95 -11.23 5.88
CA ASP A 224 18.18 -12.12 5.01
C ASP A 224 17.82 -11.36 3.74
N GLU A 225 18.38 -11.77 2.59
CA GLU A 225 18.06 -11.16 1.29
C GLU A 225 16.57 -11.25 0.96
N SER A 226 15.86 -12.23 1.54
CA SER A 226 14.40 -12.36 1.42
C SER A 226 13.61 -11.33 2.24
N TRP A 227 14.28 -10.55 3.10
CA TRP A 227 13.73 -9.50 3.97
C TRP A 227 14.05 -8.06 3.52
N ALA A 228 14.71 -7.85 2.36
CA ALA A 228 15.26 -6.54 1.97
C ALA A 228 14.26 -5.36 1.95
N ILE A 229 12.96 -5.59 1.67
CA ILE A 229 11.93 -4.53 1.65
C ILE A 229 11.46 -4.19 3.06
N GLN A 230 11.05 -5.18 3.88
CA GLN A 230 10.75 -5.01 5.30
C GLN A 230 11.93 -4.43 6.07
N TRP A 231 13.15 -4.91 5.79
CA TRP A 231 14.34 -4.31 6.35
C TRP A 231 14.49 -2.86 5.87
N GLY A 232 14.20 -2.55 4.60
CA GLY A 232 14.12 -1.18 4.10
C GLY A 232 13.10 -0.30 4.84
N GLU A 233 11.91 -0.82 5.12
CA GLU A 233 10.84 -0.16 5.88
C GLU A 233 11.19 0.02 7.35
N GLN A 234 11.67 -1.03 8.01
CA GLN A 234 12.13 -1.02 9.40
C GLN A 234 13.34 -0.10 9.57
N LYS A 235 14.31 -0.15 8.65
CA LYS A 235 15.46 0.75 8.62
C LYS A 235 15.03 2.21 8.44
N SER A 236 14.03 2.45 7.59
CA SER A 236 13.42 3.78 7.43
C SER A 236 12.68 4.22 8.69
N GLN A 237 11.95 3.31 9.34
CA GLN A 237 11.21 3.58 10.57
C GLN A 237 12.15 3.87 11.76
N ILE A 238 13.19 3.05 11.96
CA ILE A 238 14.27 3.26 12.94
C ILE A 238 14.95 4.61 12.71
N ALA A 239 15.28 4.91 11.45
CA ALA A 239 15.90 6.17 11.10
C ALA A 239 14.99 7.37 11.37
N ILE A 240 13.70 7.27 11.07
CA ILE A 240 12.69 8.29 11.38
C ILE A 240 12.52 8.46 12.89
N ASP A 241 12.46 7.36 13.65
CA ASP A 241 12.28 7.39 15.09
C ASP A 241 13.47 8.03 15.80
N GLU A 242 14.70 7.70 15.38
CA GLU A 242 15.91 8.33 15.92
C GLU A 242 16.05 9.79 15.46
N GLY A 243 15.87 10.07 14.17
CA GLY A 243 15.99 11.43 13.61
C GLY A 243 14.94 12.40 14.14
N CYS A 244 13.77 11.91 14.57
CA CYS A 244 12.71 12.72 15.17
C CYS A 244 12.68 12.67 16.71
N LYS A 245 13.60 11.96 17.37
CA LYS A 245 13.60 11.77 18.83
C LYS A 245 13.66 13.09 19.61
N LEU A 246 14.48 14.04 19.16
CA LEU A 246 14.60 15.37 19.76
C LEU A 246 13.32 16.20 19.61
N LEU A 247 12.60 16.06 18.49
CA LEU A 247 11.33 16.75 18.27
C LEU A 247 10.21 16.19 19.17
N ARG A 248 10.21 14.88 19.42
CA ARG A 248 9.25 14.23 20.33
C ARG A 248 9.44 14.67 21.78
N HIS A 249 10.68 14.68 22.29
CA HIS A 249 10.96 15.11 23.66
C HIS A 249 10.66 16.60 23.90
N LYS A 250 10.93 17.48 22.92
CA LYS A 250 10.59 18.91 23.05
C LYS A 250 9.08 19.18 23.00
N GLY A 251 8.32 18.43 22.20
CA GLY A 251 6.87 18.53 22.13
C GLY A 251 6.16 18.09 23.42
N GLU A 252 6.74 17.15 24.17
CA GLU A 252 6.22 16.71 25.49
C GLU A 252 6.47 17.76 26.60
N GLU A 253 7.54 18.54 26.49
CA GLU A 253 7.88 19.62 27.44
C GLU A 253 7.19 20.96 27.10
N ALA A 254 6.88 21.22 25.83
CA ALA A 254 6.28 22.48 25.37
C ALA A 254 4.74 22.42 25.35
N ARG A 255 4.08 23.25 26.17
CA ARG A 255 2.61 23.44 26.14
C ARG A 255 2.22 24.60 25.20
N SER A 256 2.13 24.37 23.88
CA SER A 256 1.43 25.22 22.87
C SER A 256 1.77 24.77 21.43
N GLY A 257 1.22 25.43 20.41
CA GLY A 257 1.26 25.01 19.01
C GLY A 257 2.63 24.89 18.32
N GLU A 258 3.74 25.20 19.00
CA GLU A 258 5.07 24.71 18.59
C GLU A 258 5.11 23.16 18.57
N ALA A 259 4.46 22.49 19.52
CA ALA A 259 4.34 21.04 19.56
C ALA A 259 3.50 20.50 18.38
N ASN A 260 2.42 21.20 18.00
CA ASN A 260 1.58 20.83 16.86
C ASN A 260 2.32 21.01 15.53
N LEU A 261 3.13 22.07 15.42
CA LEU A 261 4.01 22.29 14.26
C LEU A 261 5.08 21.20 14.14
N GLN A 262 5.69 20.81 15.26
CA GLN A 262 6.67 19.71 15.28
C GLN A 262 6.00 18.37 14.91
N ALA A 263 4.81 18.07 15.42
CA ALA A 263 4.05 16.86 15.09
C ALA A 263 3.64 16.80 13.61
N ALA A 264 3.14 17.90 13.04
CA ALA A 264 2.81 18.02 11.62
C ALA A 264 4.05 17.83 10.73
N THR A 265 5.20 18.34 11.19
CA THR A 265 6.49 18.18 10.49
C THR A 265 6.93 16.71 10.50
N VAL A 266 6.84 16.01 11.64
CA VAL A 266 7.14 14.57 11.74
C VAL A 266 6.24 13.73 10.81
N GLN A 267 4.94 14.03 10.74
CA GLN A 267 4.02 13.34 9.83
C GLN A 267 4.38 13.56 8.35
N LYS A 268 4.76 14.79 7.97
CA LYS A 268 5.22 15.08 6.60
C LYS A 268 6.52 14.38 6.24
N ILE A 269 7.46 14.26 7.17
CA ILE A 269 8.70 13.49 6.97
C ILE A 269 8.34 12.03 6.73
N LYS A 270 7.49 11.43 7.59
CA LYS A 270 7.00 10.04 7.40
C LYS A 270 6.40 9.82 6.02
N GLN A 271 5.42 10.65 5.64
CA GLN A 271 4.69 10.52 4.38
C GLN A 271 5.62 10.56 3.15
N ARG A 272 6.60 11.48 3.14
CA ARG A 272 7.56 11.61 2.02
C ARG A 272 8.39 10.34 1.81
N TYR A 273 8.80 9.69 2.89
CA TYR A 273 9.57 8.45 2.81
C TYR A 273 8.67 7.26 2.39
N PHE A 274 7.42 7.17 2.87
CA PHE A 274 6.47 6.12 2.46
C PHE A 274 6.04 6.20 0.99
N GLU A 275 5.77 7.39 0.46
CA GLU A 275 5.32 7.59 -0.94
C GLU A 275 6.41 7.32 -1.98
N SER A 276 7.67 7.29 -1.57
CA SER A 276 8.82 7.03 -2.47
C SER A 276 9.10 5.54 -2.72
N MET A 277 8.28 4.62 -2.18
CA MET A 277 8.47 3.18 -2.34
C MET A 277 7.81 2.64 -3.62
N PRO A 278 8.46 1.76 -4.41
CA PRO A 278 7.93 1.22 -5.68
C PRO A 278 6.63 0.40 -5.51
N LYS A 279 5.65 0.58 -6.42
CA LYS A 279 4.39 -0.21 -6.48
C LYS A 279 4.56 -1.62 -7.08
N TYR A 280 5.45 -1.76 -8.06
CA TYR A 280 5.86 -3.05 -8.60
C TYR A 280 7.26 -3.36 -8.07
N GLY A 281 7.31 -4.44 -7.31
CA GLY A 281 8.44 -5.02 -6.61
C GLY A 281 7.89 -6.28 -5.94
N PRO A 282 8.73 -7.16 -5.37
CA PRO A 282 8.20 -8.28 -4.60
C PRO A 282 7.30 -7.70 -3.50
N ARG A 283 5.97 -7.84 -3.64
CA ARG A 283 5.05 -7.67 -2.51
C ARG A 283 5.46 -8.75 -1.52
N GLN A 284 6.29 -8.38 -0.54
CA GLN A 284 6.80 -9.33 0.44
C GLN A 284 5.62 -9.94 1.17
N LYS A 285 5.67 -11.26 1.40
CA LYS A 285 4.76 -11.97 2.31
C LYS A 285 4.55 -11.13 3.58
N ASN A 286 3.31 -10.72 3.82
CA ASN A 286 2.86 -10.42 5.17
C ASN A 286 3.12 -11.73 5.88
N GLU A 287 4.18 -11.74 6.68
CA GLU A 287 4.40 -12.74 7.72
C GLU A 287 3.42 -12.51 8.88
N ALA A 288 2.22 -12.01 8.59
CA ALA A 288 1.09 -12.37 9.42
C ALA A 288 1.10 -13.89 9.44
N GLU A 289 1.47 -14.44 10.59
CA GLU A 289 1.42 -15.86 10.83
C GLU A 289 -0.01 -16.30 10.49
N PHE A 290 -0.13 -17.32 9.64
CA PHE A 290 -1.45 -17.77 9.23
C PHE A 290 -2.21 -18.25 10.47
N VAL A 291 -3.21 -17.47 10.85
CA VAL A 291 -4.09 -17.83 11.95
C VAL A 291 -5.11 -18.82 11.41
N ALA A 292 -5.07 -20.04 11.95
CA ALA A 292 -6.01 -21.10 11.61
C ALA A 292 -7.46 -20.58 11.59
N PRO A 293 -8.28 -21.01 10.63
CA PRO A 293 -9.57 -20.41 10.41
C PRO A 293 -10.49 -20.62 11.62
N LEU A 294 -11.05 -19.53 12.13
CA LEU A 294 -12.08 -19.57 13.16
C LEU A 294 -13.40 -20.04 12.55
N ALA A 295 -14.20 -20.79 13.33
CA ALA A 295 -15.53 -21.16 12.90
C ALA A 295 -16.41 -19.91 12.74
N THR A 296 -17.00 -19.77 11.55
CA THR A 296 -18.02 -18.76 11.26
C THR A 296 -19.21 -18.91 12.21
N GLU A 297 -20.03 -17.87 12.36
CA GLU A 297 -21.27 -17.95 13.14
C GLU A 297 -22.19 -19.06 12.65
N GLY A 298 -22.38 -19.13 11.33
CA GLY A 298 -23.22 -20.14 10.72
C GLY A 298 -22.73 -21.56 10.99
N LEU A 299 -21.41 -21.77 10.99
CA LEU A 299 -20.83 -23.07 11.33
C LEU A 299 -21.06 -23.41 12.80
N LYS A 300 -20.93 -22.43 13.71
CA LYS A 300 -21.24 -22.61 15.14
C LYS A 300 -22.72 -22.96 15.36
N ILE A 301 -23.64 -22.30 14.66
CA ILE A 301 -25.08 -22.59 14.71
C ILE A 301 -25.33 -24.03 14.24
N LEU A 302 -24.75 -24.42 13.10
CA LEU A 302 -24.91 -25.76 12.54
C LEU A 302 -24.39 -26.85 13.48
N LEU A 303 -23.19 -26.67 14.04
CA LEU A 303 -22.59 -27.60 15.00
C LEU A 303 -23.41 -27.71 16.30
N ASN A 304 -23.92 -26.59 16.82
CA ASN A 304 -24.77 -26.61 18.00
C ASN A 304 -26.08 -27.38 17.76
N LYS A 305 -26.74 -27.16 16.61
CA LYS A 305 -27.96 -27.91 16.25
C LYS A 305 -27.68 -29.40 16.04
N GLN A 306 -26.54 -29.74 15.43
CA GLN A 306 -26.11 -31.13 15.30
C GLN A 306 -25.93 -31.78 16.69
N GLN A 307 -25.22 -31.12 17.59
CA GLN A 307 -25.00 -31.63 18.95
C GLN A 307 -26.34 -31.82 19.69
N GLN A 308 -27.26 -30.86 19.59
CA GLN A 308 -28.60 -30.97 20.19
C GLN A 308 -29.38 -32.17 19.62
N ALA A 309 -29.29 -32.42 18.30
CA ALA A 309 -29.94 -33.57 17.67
C ALA A 309 -29.33 -34.90 18.16
N GLU A 310 -28.01 -34.99 18.26
CA GLU A 310 -27.32 -36.17 18.79
C GLU A 310 -27.64 -36.44 20.27
N GLU A 311 -27.72 -35.39 21.09
CA GLU A 311 -28.09 -35.49 22.50
C GLU A 311 -29.55 -35.92 22.68
N ALA A 312 -30.48 -35.34 21.91
CA ALA A 312 -31.89 -35.72 21.94
C ALA A 312 -32.11 -37.17 21.48
N GLN A 313 -31.37 -37.61 20.46
CA GLN A 313 -31.40 -38.99 19.99
C GLN A 313 -30.89 -39.98 21.05
N LYS A 314 -29.76 -39.67 21.71
CA LYS A 314 -29.23 -40.49 22.81
C LYS A 314 -30.20 -40.56 24.00
N ALA A 315 -30.86 -39.45 24.33
CA ALA A 315 -31.86 -39.42 25.40
C ALA A 315 -33.09 -40.30 25.06
N TYR A 316 -33.57 -40.25 23.82
CA TYR A 316 -34.64 -41.13 23.36
C TYR A 316 -34.25 -42.61 23.42
N GLU A 317 -33.03 -42.96 23.02
CA GLU A 317 -32.53 -44.34 23.10
C GLU A 317 -32.46 -44.87 24.54
N GLN A 318 -32.23 -43.99 25.53
CA GLN A 318 -32.16 -44.36 26.95
C GLN A 318 -33.53 -44.47 27.60
N GLU A 319 -34.44 -43.53 27.35
CA GLU A 319 -35.74 -43.45 28.04
C GLU A 319 -36.88 -44.15 27.27
N SER A 320 -36.73 -44.33 25.95
CA SER A 320 -37.69 -45.00 25.05
C SER A 320 -39.14 -44.50 25.15
N GLY A 321 -39.32 -43.22 25.50
CA GLY A 321 -40.62 -42.56 25.66
C GLY A 321 -41.13 -41.87 24.39
N VAL A 322 -42.46 -41.80 24.22
CA VAL A 322 -43.11 -41.17 23.05
C VAL A 322 -42.85 -39.66 22.98
N ILE A 323 -42.72 -38.99 24.13
CA ILE A 323 -42.47 -37.55 24.20
C ILE A 323 -41.02 -37.25 23.80
N GLU A 324 -40.09 -38.07 24.30
CA GLU A 324 -38.66 -38.00 24.03
C GLU A 324 -38.38 -38.28 22.55
N GLY A 325 -39.07 -39.26 21.96
CA GLY A 325 -38.98 -39.53 20.52
C GLY A 325 -39.45 -38.35 19.66
N LYS A 326 -40.55 -37.69 20.01
CA LYS A 326 -41.01 -36.48 19.30
C LYS A 326 -40.06 -35.30 19.46
N LYS A 327 -39.45 -35.12 20.64
CA LYS A 327 -38.44 -34.09 20.86
C LYS A 327 -37.21 -34.34 19.98
N ALA A 328 -36.71 -35.58 19.92
CA ALA A 328 -35.61 -35.96 19.06
C ALA A 328 -35.93 -35.68 17.57
N GLU A 329 -37.14 -36.04 17.12
CA GLU A 329 -37.59 -35.77 15.74
C GLU A 329 -37.62 -34.27 15.41
N VAL A 330 -38.17 -33.43 16.30
CA VAL A 330 -38.24 -31.97 16.08
C VAL A 330 -36.84 -31.35 16.00
N VAL A 331 -35.92 -31.76 16.88
CA VAL A 331 -34.55 -31.24 16.89
C VAL A 331 -33.76 -31.73 15.68
N ASP A 332 -33.93 -32.99 15.26
CA ASP A 332 -33.35 -33.50 14.01
C ASP A 332 -33.85 -32.72 12.79
N LEU A 333 -35.16 -32.47 12.70
CA LEU A 333 -35.73 -31.66 11.62
C LEU A 333 -35.16 -30.24 11.60
N ASP A 334 -35.00 -29.61 12.76
CA ASP A 334 -34.41 -28.27 12.88
C ASP A 334 -32.93 -28.25 12.44
N TYR A 335 -32.14 -29.26 12.82
CA TYR A 335 -30.79 -29.46 12.29
C TYR A 335 -30.78 -29.64 10.77
N ARG A 336 -31.65 -30.50 10.23
CA ARG A 336 -31.73 -30.78 8.79
C ARG A 336 -32.16 -29.57 7.98
N ILE A 337 -33.04 -28.73 8.50
CA ILE A 337 -33.41 -27.45 7.88
C ILE A 337 -32.20 -26.54 7.82
N GLU A 338 -31.44 -26.40 8.91
CA GLU A 338 -30.25 -25.55 8.91
C GLU A 338 -29.14 -26.10 8.00
N ALA A 339 -28.93 -27.43 8.01
CA ALA A 339 -27.97 -28.11 7.14
C ALA A 339 -28.33 -28.01 5.65
N ALA A 340 -29.61 -27.89 5.31
CA ALA A 340 -30.05 -27.66 3.94
C ALA A 340 -29.85 -26.20 3.48
N ARG A 341 -29.76 -25.26 4.43
CA ARG A 341 -29.56 -23.82 4.16
C ARG A 341 -28.09 -23.42 4.11
N ARG A 342 -27.21 -24.16 4.80
CA ARG A 342 -25.80 -23.80 4.96
C ARG A 342 -24.86 -24.78 4.28
N ASP A 343 -23.73 -24.24 3.83
CA ASP A 343 -22.61 -25.04 3.40
C ASP A 343 -21.93 -25.70 4.61
N ALA A 344 -21.76 -27.03 4.57
CA ALA A 344 -21.21 -27.78 5.69
C ALA A 344 -19.73 -27.46 5.97
N LEU A 345 -18.97 -26.99 4.97
CA LEU A 345 -17.55 -26.70 5.12
C LEU A 345 -17.30 -25.35 5.79
N THR A 346 -18.07 -24.34 5.38
CA THR A 346 -17.86 -22.93 5.74
C THR A 346 -18.90 -22.40 6.73
N GLY A 347 -20.07 -23.02 6.83
CA GLY A 347 -21.23 -22.53 7.59
C GLY A 347 -21.95 -21.33 6.97
N LEU A 348 -21.47 -20.80 5.85
CA LEU A 348 -22.16 -19.72 5.13
C LEU A 348 -23.46 -20.25 4.50
N GLU A 349 -24.43 -19.36 4.31
CA GLU A 349 -25.69 -19.72 3.64
C GLU A 349 -25.42 -20.03 2.14
N LEU A 350 -26.17 -20.99 1.59
CA LEU A 350 -26.02 -21.47 0.22
C LEU A 350 -26.71 -20.53 -0.80
N ARG A 351 -26.34 -20.71 -2.07
CA ARG A 351 -26.96 -20.02 -3.23
C ARG A 351 -28.49 -19.94 -3.17
N GLY A 352 -29.19 -21.01 -2.76
CA GLY A 352 -30.66 -20.99 -2.69
C GLY A 352 -31.22 -19.95 -1.70
N VAL A 353 -30.52 -19.73 -0.58
CA VAL A 353 -30.89 -18.72 0.43
C VAL A 353 -30.54 -17.32 -0.04
N LEU A 354 -29.40 -17.15 -0.72
CA LEU A 354 -29.02 -15.88 -1.37
C LEU A 354 -30.14 -15.38 -2.29
N PHE A 355 -30.64 -16.24 -3.20
CA PHE A 355 -31.71 -15.85 -4.12
C PHE A 355 -33.00 -15.51 -3.38
N ALA A 356 -33.38 -16.28 -2.36
CA ALA A 356 -34.56 -15.96 -1.56
C ALA A 356 -34.46 -14.58 -0.88
N ASP A 357 -33.31 -14.26 -0.27
CA ASP A 357 -33.06 -12.98 0.37
C ASP A 357 -33.10 -11.81 -0.64
N MET A 358 -32.42 -11.97 -1.80
CA MET A 358 -32.43 -10.96 -2.87
C MET A 358 -33.82 -10.75 -3.46
N GLU A 359 -34.57 -11.81 -3.74
CA GLU A 359 -35.94 -11.71 -4.24
C GLU A 359 -36.84 -10.98 -3.24
N ASP A 360 -36.65 -11.21 -1.94
CA ASP A 360 -37.40 -10.51 -0.91
C ASP A 360 -37.00 -9.04 -0.78
N ALA A 361 -35.72 -8.70 -0.94
CA ALA A 361 -35.26 -7.30 -1.02
C ALA A 361 -35.86 -6.57 -2.24
N ILE A 362 -35.86 -7.23 -3.40
CA ILE A 362 -36.46 -6.71 -4.64
C ILE A 362 -37.97 -6.48 -4.46
N LYS A 363 -38.71 -7.43 -3.84
CA LYS A 363 -40.14 -7.25 -3.54
C LYS A 363 -40.41 -6.07 -2.61
N ARG A 364 -39.50 -5.79 -1.66
CA ARG A 364 -39.57 -4.62 -0.77
C ARG A 364 -39.13 -3.32 -1.44
N ASN A 365 -38.67 -3.38 -2.70
CA ASN A 365 -38.11 -2.26 -3.45
C ASN A 365 -36.96 -1.56 -2.70
N GLU A 366 -36.18 -2.35 -1.95
CA GLU A 366 -35.00 -1.86 -1.25
C GLU A 366 -33.82 -1.69 -2.22
N SER A 367 -32.94 -0.75 -1.92
CA SER A 367 -31.61 -0.65 -2.55
C SER A 367 -30.83 -1.94 -2.30
N MET A 368 -30.07 -2.40 -3.29
CA MET A 368 -29.28 -3.62 -3.19
C MET A 368 -27.90 -3.41 -3.80
N SER A 369 -26.86 -3.81 -3.06
CA SER A 369 -25.52 -4.00 -3.62
C SER A 369 -25.16 -5.48 -3.58
N THR A 370 -24.54 -5.97 -4.63
CA THR A 370 -24.02 -7.34 -4.70
C THR A 370 -22.52 -7.28 -4.96
N LEU A 371 -21.73 -7.84 -4.05
CA LEU A 371 -20.31 -8.08 -4.26
C LEU A 371 -20.16 -9.56 -4.61
N PHE A 372 -19.84 -9.88 -5.85
CA PHE A 372 -19.45 -11.22 -6.23
C PHE A 372 -17.94 -11.35 -6.00
N ILE A 373 -17.51 -12.48 -5.47
CA ILE A 373 -16.14 -12.67 -4.99
C ILE A 373 -15.62 -14.02 -5.51
N ASP A 374 -14.54 -14.00 -6.28
CA ASP A 374 -13.82 -15.19 -6.74
C ASP A 374 -12.52 -15.32 -5.95
N MET A 375 -12.39 -16.40 -5.17
CA MET A 375 -11.16 -16.67 -4.44
C MET A 375 -10.07 -17.16 -5.40
N ALA A 376 -9.01 -16.37 -5.47
CA ALA A 376 -7.87 -16.68 -6.29
C ALA A 376 -7.16 -17.98 -5.87
N PHE A 377 -6.65 -18.72 -6.87
CA PHE A 377 -5.72 -19.83 -6.67
C PHE A 377 -6.22 -21.03 -5.87
N LEU A 378 -7.54 -21.23 -5.69
CA LEU A 378 -8.04 -22.45 -5.06
C LEU A 378 -7.46 -23.72 -5.69
N LYS A 379 -7.37 -23.78 -7.02
CA LYS A 379 -6.76 -24.92 -7.73
C LYS A 379 -5.29 -25.15 -7.37
N TYR A 380 -4.53 -24.10 -7.09
CA TYR A 380 -3.14 -24.24 -6.63
C TYR A 380 -3.09 -24.82 -5.21
N PHE A 381 -3.92 -24.29 -4.30
CA PHE A 381 -4.05 -24.81 -2.95
C PHE A 381 -4.45 -26.29 -2.97
N ASP A 382 -5.44 -26.68 -3.77
CA ASP A 382 -5.92 -28.06 -3.87
C ASP A 382 -4.92 -29.01 -4.53
N LYS A 383 -4.40 -28.64 -5.71
CA LYS A 383 -3.64 -29.57 -6.56
C LYS A 383 -2.17 -29.63 -6.19
N VAL A 384 -1.60 -28.52 -5.71
CA VAL A 384 -0.19 -28.47 -5.30
C VAL A 384 -0.08 -28.65 -3.79
N GLY A 385 -0.91 -27.94 -3.01
CA GLY A 385 -0.91 -28.01 -1.54
C GLY A 385 -1.65 -29.23 -0.97
N GLY A 386 -2.64 -29.77 -1.70
CA GLY A 386 -3.50 -30.87 -1.26
C GLY A 386 -4.88 -30.38 -0.80
N SER A 387 -5.88 -31.27 -0.82
CA SER A 387 -7.28 -30.91 -0.52
C SER A 387 -7.47 -30.27 0.85
N SER A 388 -6.70 -30.67 1.86
CA SER A 388 -6.75 -30.05 3.20
C SER A 388 -6.24 -28.61 3.21
N VAL A 389 -5.31 -28.24 2.31
CA VAL A 389 -4.85 -26.85 2.14
C VAL A 389 -5.93 -26.02 1.46
N GLY A 390 -6.57 -26.56 0.42
CA GLY A 390 -7.71 -25.90 -0.23
C GLY A 390 -8.89 -25.69 0.71
N ASP A 391 -9.28 -26.71 1.47
CA ASP A 391 -10.33 -26.60 2.50
C ASP A 391 -9.99 -25.54 3.56
N MET A 392 -8.71 -25.44 3.94
CA MET A 392 -8.24 -24.43 4.90
C MET A 392 -8.33 -23.02 4.30
N ALA A 393 -7.96 -22.83 3.03
CA ALA A 393 -8.10 -21.57 2.32
C ALA A 393 -9.58 -21.15 2.21
N ILE A 394 -10.48 -22.08 1.83
CA ILE A 394 -11.93 -21.83 1.73
C ILE A 394 -12.53 -21.44 3.09
N LYS A 395 -12.17 -22.16 4.17
CA LYS A 395 -12.63 -21.83 5.53
C LYS A 395 -12.16 -20.45 5.97
N LYS A 396 -10.90 -20.11 5.66
CA LYS A 396 -10.35 -18.81 6.02
C LYS A 396 -10.99 -17.68 5.22
N ALA A 397 -11.27 -17.91 3.93
CA ALA A 397 -12.04 -16.97 3.13
C ALA A 397 -13.44 -16.73 3.72
N ALA A 398 -14.14 -17.80 4.10
CA ALA A 398 -15.44 -17.68 4.73
C ALA A 398 -15.40 -16.94 6.08
N GLU A 399 -14.39 -17.18 6.91
CA GLU A 399 -14.16 -16.43 8.16
C GLU A 399 -13.98 -14.93 7.91
N ILE A 400 -13.18 -14.56 6.90
CA ILE A 400 -12.96 -13.15 6.54
C ILE A 400 -14.29 -12.50 6.17
N LEU A 401 -15.07 -13.13 5.28
CA LEU A 401 -16.35 -12.58 4.83
C LEU A 401 -17.38 -12.51 5.96
N ASP A 402 -17.48 -13.54 6.81
CA ASP A 402 -18.36 -13.54 7.99
C ASP A 402 -17.99 -12.41 8.95
N THR A 403 -16.69 -12.21 9.20
CA THR A 403 -16.18 -11.13 10.07
C THR A 403 -16.53 -9.75 9.53
N VAL A 404 -16.33 -9.53 8.22
CA VAL A 404 -16.64 -8.26 7.57
C VAL A 404 -18.13 -7.93 7.66
N THR A 405 -19.01 -8.91 7.42
CA THR A 405 -20.47 -8.68 7.49
C THR A 405 -20.96 -8.33 8.90
N ARG A 406 -20.12 -8.59 9.90
CA ARG A 406 -20.41 -8.40 11.32
C ARG A 406 -19.63 -7.26 11.95
N ASP A 407 -18.80 -6.55 11.18
CA ASP A 407 -17.92 -5.52 11.68
C ASP A 407 -18.73 -4.43 12.44
N PRO A 408 -18.41 -4.17 13.71
CA PRO A 408 -19.14 -3.19 14.51
C PRO A 408 -19.10 -1.78 13.93
N GLU A 409 -17.98 -1.36 13.32
CA GLU A 409 -17.82 -0.03 12.75
C GLU A 409 -18.74 0.15 11.53
N ILE A 410 -18.82 -0.88 10.70
CA ILE A 410 -19.74 -0.91 9.55
C ILE A 410 -21.20 -0.85 10.02
N LYS A 411 -21.56 -1.61 11.06
CA LYS A 411 -22.92 -1.61 11.62
C LYS A 411 -23.30 -0.30 12.29
N GLU A 412 -22.36 0.37 12.94
CA GLU A 412 -22.57 1.69 13.53
C GLU A 412 -22.76 2.76 12.45
N LYS A 413 -21.95 2.71 11.39
CA LYS A 413 -22.03 3.65 10.27
C LYS A 413 -23.27 3.43 9.40
N TYR A 414 -23.70 2.18 9.23
CA TYR A 414 -24.83 1.78 8.40
C TYR A 414 -25.84 0.91 9.16
N PRO A 415 -26.57 1.47 10.15
CA PRO A 415 -27.43 0.69 11.05
C PRO A 415 -28.65 0.04 10.35
N ASN A 416 -29.02 0.55 9.19
CA ASN A 416 -30.13 0.02 8.39
C ASN A 416 -29.69 -1.00 7.34
N ALA A 417 -28.37 -1.13 7.11
CA ALA A 417 -27.85 -2.05 6.11
C ALA A 417 -27.91 -3.49 6.63
N LYS A 418 -28.52 -4.39 5.85
CA LYS A 418 -28.42 -5.83 6.09
C LYS A 418 -27.30 -6.37 5.22
N ILE A 419 -26.22 -6.82 5.86
CA ILE A 419 -25.03 -7.33 5.19
C ILE A 419 -24.91 -8.81 5.50
N LYS A 420 -24.80 -9.64 4.46
CA LYS A 420 -24.67 -11.10 4.60
C LYS A 420 -23.73 -11.68 3.56
N ALA A 421 -22.96 -12.69 3.96
CA ALA A 421 -22.09 -13.47 3.08
C ALA A 421 -22.67 -14.87 2.81
N TYR A 422 -22.49 -15.32 1.56
CA TYR A 422 -23.02 -16.57 1.05
C TYR A 422 -21.92 -17.34 0.32
N ARG A 423 -22.00 -18.67 0.35
CA ARG A 423 -21.20 -19.52 -0.53
C ARG A 423 -21.99 -19.79 -1.80
N TYR A 424 -21.52 -19.26 -2.92
CA TYR A 424 -22.21 -19.33 -4.20
C TYR A 424 -21.82 -20.59 -4.97
N ALA A 425 -20.53 -20.91 -5.03
CA ALA A 425 -19.98 -22.12 -5.64
C ALA A 425 -18.71 -22.60 -4.92
N GLY A 426 -17.81 -23.26 -5.65
CA GLY A 426 -16.58 -23.87 -5.10
C GLY A 426 -15.66 -22.85 -4.43
N ASP A 427 -15.11 -21.94 -5.23
CA ASP A 427 -14.26 -20.78 -4.89
C ASP A 427 -15.02 -19.44 -4.92
N GLU A 428 -16.31 -19.46 -5.24
CA GLU A 428 -17.13 -18.25 -5.43
C GLU A 428 -18.01 -17.97 -4.21
N PHE A 429 -17.99 -16.71 -3.78
CA PHE A 429 -18.78 -16.18 -2.67
C PHE A 429 -19.56 -14.94 -3.12
N VAL A 430 -20.63 -14.63 -2.40
CA VAL A 430 -21.39 -13.40 -2.63
C VAL A 430 -21.58 -12.69 -1.29
N VAL A 431 -21.39 -11.38 -1.25
CA VAL A 431 -21.84 -10.52 -0.16
C VAL A 431 -22.98 -9.66 -0.67
N SER A 432 -24.16 -9.79 -0.05
CA SER A 432 -25.34 -8.96 -0.33
C SER A 432 -25.44 -7.85 0.69
N VAL A 433 -25.79 -6.64 0.23
CA VAL A 433 -26.08 -5.48 1.06
C VAL A 433 -27.45 -4.93 0.70
N GLU A 434 -28.40 -5.02 1.63
CA GLU A 434 -29.78 -4.52 1.45
C GLU A 434 -30.01 -3.25 2.27
N GLY A 435 -30.80 -2.31 1.74
CA GLY A 435 -31.28 -1.13 2.49
C GLY A 435 -30.19 -0.11 2.86
N SER A 436 -29.26 0.16 1.95
CA SER A 436 -28.09 1.03 2.18
C SER A 436 -27.89 2.08 1.07
N VAL A 437 -27.01 3.05 1.33
CA VAL A 437 -26.65 4.11 0.37
C VAL A 437 -25.49 3.66 -0.53
N SER A 438 -25.38 4.29 -1.70
CA SER A 438 -24.23 4.14 -2.60
C SER A 438 -22.91 4.41 -1.85
N GLY A 439 -21.93 3.50 -1.98
CA GLY A 439 -20.59 3.64 -1.40
C GLY A 439 -20.21 2.56 -0.37
N ILE A 440 -21.17 1.93 0.31
CA ILE A 440 -20.87 0.84 1.26
C ILE A 440 -20.18 -0.35 0.59
N ALA A 441 -20.53 -0.65 -0.66
CA ALA A 441 -19.92 -1.74 -1.41
C ALA A 441 -18.40 -1.54 -1.61
N GLU A 442 -17.96 -0.30 -1.88
CA GLU A 442 -16.54 0.03 -2.03
C GLU A 442 -15.81 -0.05 -0.67
N GLU A 443 -16.43 0.40 0.40
CA GLU A 443 -15.88 0.27 1.76
C GLU A 443 -15.73 -1.20 2.17
N LEU A 444 -16.75 -2.03 1.90
CA LEU A 444 -16.70 -3.46 2.16
C LEU A 444 -15.65 -4.15 1.28
N GLN A 445 -15.53 -3.80 0.00
CA GLN A 445 -14.49 -4.31 -0.88
C GLN A 445 -13.09 -4.04 -0.31
N ASN A 446 -12.82 -2.79 0.09
CA ASN A 446 -11.54 -2.41 0.69
C ASN A 446 -11.27 -3.17 2.00
N LEU A 447 -12.28 -3.30 2.86
CA LEU A 447 -12.15 -4.03 4.12
C LEU A 447 -11.90 -5.53 3.89
N ILE A 448 -12.57 -6.16 2.92
CA ILE A 448 -12.35 -7.56 2.54
C ILE A 448 -10.91 -7.76 2.07
N LEU A 449 -10.42 -6.90 1.17
CA LEU A 449 -9.05 -6.96 0.66
C LEU A 449 -8.03 -6.78 1.79
N GLN A 450 -8.22 -5.81 2.68
CA GLN A 450 -7.36 -5.58 3.84
C GLN A 450 -7.34 -6.80 4.78
N LYS A 451 -8.50 -7.38 5.08
CA LYS A 451 -8.60 -8.58 5.93
C LYS A 451 -7.92 -9.79 5.29
N ALA A 452 -8.10 -9.98 3.98
CA ALA A 452 -7.39 -11.02 3.22
C ALA A 452 -5.88 -10.83 3.29
N GLU A 453 -5.42 -9.59 3.15
CA GLU A 453 -4.00 -9.25 3.24
C GLU A 453 -3.43 -9.55 4.63
N SER A 454 -4.20 -9.30 5.69
CA SER A 454 -3.83 -9.57 7.08
C SER A 454 -3.96 -11.04 7.49
N ALA A 455 -4.56 -11.90 6.67
CA ALA A 455 -4.80 -13.31 7.00
C ALA A 455 -3.55 -14.20 6.90
N GLY A 456 -2.46 -13.68 6.32
CA GLY A 456 -1.22 -14.43 6.11
C GLY A 456 -1.25 -15.37 4.91
N SER A 457 -0.19 -16.16 4.78
CA SER A 457 -0.03 -17.15 3.69
C SER A 457 -0.52 -18.53 4.12
N VAL A 458 -1.37 -19.19 3.32
CA VAL A 458 -1.93 -20.49 3.66
C VAL A 458 -0.80 -21.54 3.74
N PRO A 459 -0.56 -22.16 4.92
CA PRO A 459 0.59 -23.02 5.13
C PRO A 459 0.41 -24.37 4.43
N SER A 460 1.53 -25.07 4.19
CA SER A 460 1.47 -26.46 3.77
C SER A 460 0.89 -27.31 4.90
N SER A 461 -0.40 -27.63 4.85
CA SER A 461 -0.95 -28.63 5.76
C SER A 461 -0.26 -29.98 5.48
N VAL A 462 0.18 -30.69 6.54
CA VAL A 462 0.65 -32.10 6.66
C VAL A 462 1.47 -32.74 5.52
N SER A 463 1.08 -32.62 4.25
CA SER A 463 1.89 -33.00 3.10
C SER A 463 2.97 -31.94 2.84
N LYS A 464 4.22 -32.28 3.17
CA LYS A 464 5.41 -31.57 2.71
C LYS A 464 5.59 -31.80 1.20
N ASN A 465 4.65 -31.34 0.37
CA ASN A 465 4.90 -31.30 -1.06
C ASN A 465 5.92 -30.19 -1.32
N PRO A 466 7.17 -30.51 -1.71
CA PRO A 466 8.20 -29.49 -1.91
C PRO A 466 7.84 -28.52 -3.04
N ALA A 467 6.88 -28.86 -3.91
CA ALA A 467 6.40 -27.99 -4.98
C ALA A 467 5.42 -26.90 -4.49
N TYR A 468 4.85 -27.03 -3.28
CA TYR A 468 3.94 -26.03 -2.73
C TYR A 468 4.71 -24.93 -2.00
N THR A 469 4.52 -23.69 -2.43
CA THR A 469 4.94 -22.51 -1.68
C THR A 469 3.71 -21.87 -1.05
N PRO A 470 3.72 -21.57 0.27
CA PRO A 470 2.63 -20.85 0.91
C PRO A 470 2.32 -19.54 0.18
N GLU A 471 1.04 -19.35 -0.11
CA GLU A 471 0.51 -18.21 -0.87
C GLU A 471 -0.66 -17.58 -0.12
N ARG A 472 -0.88 -16.27 -0.31
CA ARG A 472 -1.95 -15.56 0.39
C ARG A 472 -3.31 -15.84 -0.24
N ILE A 473 -4.35 -15.66 0.58
CA ILE A 473 -5.71 -15.56 0.06
C ILE A 473 -5.83 -14.23 -0.67
N SER A 474 -6.34 -14.28 -1.90
CA SER A 474 -6.61 -13.12 -2.73
C SER A 474 -8.04 -13.25 -3.25
N PHE A 475 -8.72 -12.12 -3.33
CA PHE A 475 -10.10 -12.05 -3.78
C PHE A 475 -10.16 -11.15 -5.00
N ASN A 476 -10.78 -11.63 -6.07
CA ASN A 476 -11.21 -10.80 -7.17
C ASN A 476 -12.67 -10.43 -6.90
N ILE A 477 -12.99 -9.15 -6.85
CA ILE A 477 -14.30 -8.65 -6.43
C ILE A 477 -14.89 -7.83 -7.57
N GLY A 478 -16.15 -8.10 -7.89
CA GLY A 478 -16.95 -7.32 -8.82
C GLY A 478 -18.24 -6.91 -8.14
N THR A 479 -18.79 -5.77 -8.54
CA THR A 479 -19.83 -5.09 -7.77
C THR A 479 -20.98 -4.68 -8.67
N SER A 480 -22.20 -4.93 -8.23
CA SER A 480 -23.38 -4.32 -8.83
C SER A 480 -24.13 -3.55 -7.76
N TYR A 481 -24.70 -2.42 -8.15
CA TYR A 481 -25.53 -1.59 -7.28
C TYR A 481 -26.81 -1.21 -8.02
N ALA A 482 -27.92 -1.33 -7.31
CA ALA A 482 -29.19 -0.76 -7.74
C ALA A 482 -29.82 0.00 -6.58
N GLU A 483 -30.22 1.25 -6.84
CA GLU A 483 -30.89 2.10 -5.84
C GLU A 483 -32.26 1.55 -5.42
N SER A 484 -32.89 0.76 -6.28
CA SER A 484 -34.19 0.14 -6.06
C SER A 484 -34.42 -0.99 -7.07
N ALA A 485 -35.46 -1.81 -6.85
CA ALA A 485 -35.88 -2.82 -7.82
C ALA A 485 -36.27 -2.20 -9.17
N SER A 486 -36.94 -1.04 -9.14
CA SER A 486 -37.30 -0.32 -10.38
C SER A 486 -36.09 0.20 -11.14
N SER A 487 -35.03 0.61 -10.44
CA SER A 487 -33.77 1.04 -11.06
C SER A 487 -33.07 -0.15 -11.75
N LEU A 488 -32.97 -1.29 -11.06
CA LEU A 488 -32.43 -2.53 -11.63
C LEU A 488 -33.24 -2.99 -12.85
N GLU A 489 -34.56 -2.97 -12.76
CA GLU A 489 -35.43 -3.34 -13.87
C GLU A 489 -35.26 -2.41 -15.07
N SER A 490 -35.18 -1.09 -14.83
CA SER A 490 -34.95 -0.10 -15.90
C SER A 490 -33.61 -0.35 -16.58
N GLN A 491 -32.54 -0.58 -15.81
CA GLN A 491 -31.22 -0.92 -16.33
C GLN A 491 -31.27 -2.17 -17.23
N VAL A 492 -31.94 -3.24 -16.79
CA VAL A 492 -32.06 -4.48 -17.57
C VAL A 492 -32.86 -4.25 -18.86
N VAL A 493 -33.94 -3.46 -18.80
CA VAL A 493 -34.78 -3.11 -19.97
C VAL A 493 -34.02 -2.21 -20.96
N ASP A 494 -33.27 -1.21 -20.48
CA ASP A 494 -32.51 -0.28 -21.31
C ASP A 494 -31.36 -1.00 -22.05
N LEU A 495 -30.78 -2.02 -21.42
CA LEU A 495 -29.84 -2.94 -22.06
C LEU A 495 -30.53 -3.93 -23.02
N GLY A 496 -31.86 -3.88 -23.14
CA GLY A 496 -32.66 -4.76 -23.98
C GLY A 496 -32.57 -6.23 -23.58
N LEU A 497 -32.20 -6.53 -22.34
CA LEU A 497 -32.05 -7.89 -21.86
C LEU A 497 -33.44 -8.54 -21.65
N PRO A 498 -33.59 -9.84 -21.95
CA PRO A 498 -34.89 -10.49 -21.79
C PRO A 498 -35.25 -10.60 -20.31
N LEU A 499 -36.42 -10.10 -19.96
CA LEU A 499 -37.05 -10.31 -18.67
C LEU A 499 -38.37 -11.06 -18.87
N HIS A 500 -38.52 -12.16 -18.15
CA HIS A 500 -39.69 -13.02 -18.21
C HIS A 500 -40.66 -12.70 -17.07
N GLY A 501 -41.92 -13.07 -17.23
CA GLY A 501 -43.00 -12.74 -16.30
C GLY A 501 -43.48 -11.28 -16.35
N GLU A 502 -44.65 -11.05 -15.77
CA GLU A 502 -45.21 -9.71 -15.59
C GLU A 502 -44.45 -8.94 -14.48
N PRO A 503 -44.40 -7.60 -14.53
CA PRO A 503 -43.82 -6.78 -13.47
C PRO A 503 -44.33 -7.17 -12.07
N GLY A 504 -43.42 -7.42 -11.14
CA GLY A 504 -43.74 -7.85 -9.76
C GLY A 504 -44.10 -9.34 -9.58
N SER A 505 -44.15 -10.13 -10.66
CA SER A 505 -44.34 -11.58 -10.56
C SER A 505 -43.10 -12.28 -9.97
N PRO A 506 -43.24 -13.47 -9.32
CA PRO A 506 -42.10 -14.20 -8.79
C PRO A 506 -41.03 -14.52 -9.85
N GLU A 507 -41.43 -14.86 -11.07
CA GLU A 507 -40.52 -15.11 -12.19
C GLU A 507 -39.72 -13.86 -12.56
N ARG A 508 -40.38 -12.70 -12.62
CA ARG A 508 -39.73 -11.41 -12.91
C ARG A 508 -38.72 -11.04 -11.84
N VAL A 509 -39.10 -11.20 -10.57
CA VAL A 509 -38.25 -10.88 -9.41
C VAL A 509 -37.03 -11.80 -9.36
N ASN A 510 -37.21 -13.09 -9.62
CA ASN A 510 -36.11 -14.04 -9.71
C ASN A 510 -35.11 -13.67 -10.82
N HIS A 511 -35.61 -13.30 -12.02
CA HIS A 511 -34.76 -12.84 -13.11
C HIS A 511 -33.96 -11.58 -12.76
N LEU A 512 -34.56 -10.63 -12.05
CA LEU A 512 -33.85 -9.43 -11.59
C LEU A 512 -32.73 -9.79 -10.61
N ALA A 513 -32.97 -10.71 -9.67
CA ALA A 513 -31.93 -11.21 -8.76
C ALA A 513 -30.78 -11.88 -9.53
N GLU A 514 -31.08 -12.67 -10.56
CA GLU A 514 -30.06 -13.28 -11.43
C GLU A 514 -29.23 -12.22 -12.16
N TYR A 515 -29.86 -11.17 -12.69
CA TYR A 515 -29.12 -10.09 -13.36
C TYR A 515 -28.23 -9.30 -12.41
N ALA A 516 -28.67 -9.03 -11.18
CA ALA A 516 -27.84 -8.36 -10.19
C ALA A 516 -26.53 -9.13 -9.91
N ILE A 517 -26.63 -10.46 -9.73
CA ILE A 517 -25.46 -11.34 -9.57
C ILE A 517 -24.61 -11.34 -10.85
N ARG A 518 -25.25 -11.50 -12.01
CA ARG A 518 -24.55 -11.60 -13.30
C ARG A 518 -23.79 -10.33 -13.67
N PHE A 519 -24.30 -9.15 -13.31
CA PHE A 519 -23.58 -7.90 -13.48
C PHE A 519 -22.30 -7.87 -12.64
N ALA A 520 -22.39 -8.25 -11.35
CA ALA A 520 -21.23 -8.33 -10.47
C ALA A 520 -20.20 -9.38 -10.91
N ASP A 521 -20.66 -10.58 -11.32
CA ASP A 521 -19.82 -11.67 -11.84
C ASP A 521 -19.04 -11.25 -13.09
N LYS A 522 -19.69 -10.56 -14.03
CA LYS A 522 -19.03 -10.10 -15.26
C LYS A 522 -17.99 -9.01 -15.02
N GLU A 523 -18.15 -8.20 -13.98
CA GLU A 523 -17.12 -7.21 -13.62
C GLU A 523 -15.84 -7.90 -13.15
N ILE A 524 -15.94 -9.02 -12.43
CA ILE A 524 -14.78 -9.76 -11.90
C ILE A 524 -13.83 -10.18 -12.99
N GLU A 525 -14.32 -10.56 -14.17
CA GLU A 525 -13.45 -11.08 -15.23
C GLU A 525 -12.39 -10.05 -15.66
N ILE A 526 -12.69 -8.75 -15.58
CA ILE A 526 -11.71 -7.67 -15.87
C ILE A 526 -10.73 -7.54 -14.70
N THR A 527 -11.22 -7.38 -13.47
CA THR A 527 -10.37 -7.18 -12.29
C THR A 527 -9.45 -8.38 -12.05
N LYS A 528 -9.98 -9.59 -12.18
CA LYS A 528 -9.25 -10.85 -12.10
C LYS A 528 -8.09 -10.95 -13.08
N ALA A 529 -8.26 -10.51 -14.32
CA ALA A 529 -7.17 -10.51 -15.29
C ALA A 529 -6.07 -9.52 -14.87
N MET A 530 -6.46 -8.30 -14.49
CA MET A 530 -5.52 -7.25 -14.07
C MET A 530 -4.73 -7.62 -12.81
N ASP A 531 -5.40 -8.13 -11.78
CA ASP A 531 -4.77 -8.57 -10.53
C ASP A 531 -3.79 -9.73 -10.77
N ARG A 532 -4.11 -10.62 -11.73
CA ARG A 532 -3.23 -11.72 -12.14
C ARG A 532 -1.98 -11.23 -12.86
N TYR A 533 -2.13 -10.25 -13.74
CA TYR A 533 -0.98 -9.65 -14.40
C TYR A 533 -0.04 -8.98 -13.40
N GLU A 534 -0.59 -8.15 -12.49
CA GLU A 534 0.20 -7.48 -11.47
C GLU A 534 0.97 -8.48 -10.61
N LEU A 535 0.29 -9.51 -10.12
CA LEU A 535 0.91 -10.54 -9.30
C LEU A 535 2.04 -11.26 -10.04
N LEU A 536 1.81 -11.73 -11.27
CA LEU A 536 2.79 -12.51 -12.01
C LEU A 536 4.04 -11.68 -12.35
N ILE A 537 3.86 -10.42 -12.74
CA ILE A 537 4.97 -9.49 -12.96
C ILE A 537 5.76 -9.31 -11.66
N ALA A 538 5.09 -9.03 -10.54
CA ALA A 538 5.74 -8.88 -9.24
C ALA A 538 6.49 -10.14 -8.80
N LEU A 539 5.93 -11.32 -9.06
CA LEU A 539 6.56 -12.61 -8.77
C LEU A 539 7.82 -12.85 -9.63
N ILE A 540 7.78 -12.52 -10.92
CA ILE A 540 8.95 -12.61 -11.81
C ILE A 540 10.06 -11.66 -11.34
N LEU A 541 9.70 -10.40 -11.02
CA LEU A 541 10.65 -9.41 -10.52
C LEU A 541 11.29 -9.85 -9.19
N GLY A 542 10.51 -10.48 -8.31
CA GLY A 542 10.96 -10.87 -6.98
C GLY A 542 11.73 -12.19 -6.91
N ARG A 543 11.36 -13.18 -7.73
CA ARG A 543 11.86 -14.55 -7.62
C ARG A 543 12.64 -15.01 -8.85
N GLY A 544 12.56 -14.25 -9.94
CA GLY A 544 13.10 -14.62 -11.23
C GLY A 544 12.11 -15.45 -12.06
N GLU A 545 12.22 -15.30 -13.36
CA GLU A 545 11.31 -15.89 -14.35
C GLU A 545 11.24 -17.43 -14.32
N ASN A 546 12.34 -18.08 -13.91
CA ASN A 546 12.49 -19.53 -13.91
C ASN A 546 12.25 -20.17 -12.53
N ASP A 547 11.75 -19.42 -11.54
CA ASP A 547 11.41 -19.97 -10.23
C ASP A 547 10.22 -20.96 -10.37
N PRO A 548 10.29 -22.18 -9.80
CA PRO A 548 9.22 -23.17 -9.92
C PRO A 548 7.85 -22.68 -9.42
N HIS A 549 7.79 -21.81 -8.41
CA HIS A 549 6.56 -21.19 -7.94
C HIS A 549 5.97 -20.24 -8.98
N VAL A 550 6.82 -19.42 -9.61
CA VAL A 550 6.40 -18.52 -10.69
C VAL A 550 5.77 -19.33 -11.83
N GLU A 551 6.39 -20.45 -12.19
CA GLU A 551 5.86 -21.34 -13.22
C GLU A 551 4.51 -21.96 -12.83
N GLN A 552 4.35 -22.40 -11.58
CA GLN A 552 3.06 -22.89 -11.08
C GLN A 552 1.99 -21.79 -11.08
N MET A 553 2.31 -20.61 -10.55
CA MET A 553 1.40 -19.46 -10.55
C MET A 553 0.97 -19.08 -11.98
N MET A 554 1.91 -19.12 -12.93
CA MET A 554 1.65 -18.89 -14.35
C MET A 554 0.67 -19.94 -14.91
N ILE A 555 0.88 -21.23 -14.62
CA ILE A 555 0.00 -22.33 -15.06
C ILE A 555 -1.43 -22.14 -14.54
N TYR A 556 -1.59 -21.84 -13.24
CA TYR A 556 -2.91 -21.65 -12.64
C TYR A 556 -3.57 -20.32 -13.00
N SER A 557 -2.83 -19.40 -13.64
CA SER A 557 -3.34 -18.12 -14.11
C SER A 557 -3.75 -18.11 -15.58
N GLN A 558 -3.39 -19.13 -16.37
CA GLN A 558 -3.59 -19.14 -17.84
C GLN A 558 -5.00 -18.76 -18.29
N LYS A 559 -6.05 -19.22 -17.60
CA LYS A 559 -7.43 -18.85 -17.96
C LYS A 559 -7.69 -17.35 -17.80
N ALA A 560 -7.19 -16.74 -16.72
CA ALA A 560 -7.41 -15.34 -16.40
C ALA A 560 -6.57 -14.40 -17.29
N ILE A 561 -5.38 -14.83 -17.71
CA ILE A 561 -4.48 -14.03 -18.55
C ILE A 561 -4.59 -14.31 -20.04
N ALA A 562 -5.69 -14.93 -20.49
CA ALA A 562 -5.91 -15.29 -21.90
C ALA A 562 -4.82 -16.19 -22.52
N GLY A 563 -4.24 -17.08 -21.71
CA GLY A 563 -3.32 -18.13 -22.14
C GLY A 563 -1.93 -17.62 -22.52
N LYS A 564 -1.38 -18.18 -23.61
CA LYS A 564 0.00 -17.91 -24.06
C LYS A 564 0.24 -16.49 -24.55
N GLU A 565 -0.78 -15.84 -25.11
CA GLU A 565 -0.68 -14.46 -25.57
C GLU A 565 -0.43 -13.51 -24.37
N GLY A 566 -1.20 -13.63 -23.29
CA GLY A 566 -0.98 -12.82 -22.09
C GLY A 566 0.24 -13.23 -21.27
N GLU A 567 0.63 -14.52 -21.27
CA GLU A 567 1.91 -14.93 -20.66
C GLU A 567 3.11 -14.22 -21.31
N ALA A 568 3.09 -14.03 -22.63
CA ALA A 568 4.15 -13.31 -23.33
C ALA A 568 4.20 -11.82 -22.91
N LEU A 569 3.05 -11.18 -22.73
CA LEU A 569 2.96 -9.80 -22.24
C LEU A 569 3.51 -9.67 -20.82
N VAL A 570 3.14 -10.57 -19.91
CA VAL A 570 3.66 -10.60 -18.54
C VAL A 570 5.18 -10.64 -18.52
N ARG A 571 5.77 -11.57 -19.28
CA ARG A 571 7.23 -11.73 -19.35
C ARG A 571 7.90 -10.50 -19.96
N GLY A 572 7.33 -9.94 -21.03
CA GLY A 572 7.83 -8.74 -21.69
C GLY A 572 7.83 -7.51 -20.77
N TRP A 573 6.74 -7.28 -20.04
CA TRP A 573 6.63 -6.18 -19.09
C TRP A 573 7.53 -6.39 -17.87
N ALA A 574 7.64 -7.60 -17.34
CA ALA A 574 8.58 -7.91 -16.27
C ALA A 574 10.03 -7.64 -16.70
N GLN A 575 10.43 -8.08 -17.90
CA GLN A 575 11.77 -7.81 -18.44
C GLN A 575 12.03 -6.31 -18.62
N SER A 576 11.04 -5.56 -19.11
CA SER A 576 11.13 -4.10 -19.25
C SER A 576 11.35 -3.41 -17.91
N LEU A 577 10.68 -3.87 -16.86
CA LEU A 577 10.84 -3.35 -15.50
C LEU A 577 12.19 -3.75 -14.87
N MET A 578 12.70 -4.96 -15.12
CA MET A 578 14.04 -5.38 -14.64
C MET A 578 15.16 -4.55 -15.28
N ALA A 579 14.97 -4.08 -16.52
CA ALA A 579 15.96 -3.30 -17.26
C ALA A 579 15.88 -1.79 -16.99
N ALA A 580 14.81 -1.33 -16.34
CA ALA A 580 14.51 0.09 -16.18
C ALA A 580 15.33 0.76 -15.07
N GLN A 581 15.55 2.06 -15.20
CA GLN A 581 16.07 2.88 -14.10
C GLN A 581 14.95 3.21 -13.09
N PRO A 582 15.25 3.47 -11.80
CA PRO A 582 14.23 3.79 -10.80
C PRO A 582 13.31 4.97 -11.17
N SER A 583 13.83 5.94 -11.93
CA SER A 583 13.09 7.11 -12.42
C SER A 583 12.08 6.79 -13.53
N GLU A 584 12.16 5.60 -14.13
CA GLU A 584 11.34 5.13 -15.25
C GLU A 584 10.24 4.16 -14.78
N TYR A 585 10.38 3.57 -13.59
CA TYR A 585 9.46 2.56 -13.07
C TYR A 585 8.01 3.01 -13.08
N ALA A 586 7.72 4.23 -12.63
CA ALA A 586 6.34 4.74 -12.59
C ALA A 586 5.71 4.81 -13.99
N ALA A 587 6.46 5.26 -14.99
CA ALA A 587 5.98 5.38 -16.36
C ALA A 587 5.78 4.01 -17.02
N ILE A 588 6.73 3.09 -16.84
CA ILE A 588 6.65 1.73 -17.40
C ILE A 588 5.50 0.95 -16.77
N ASN A 589 5.33 1.04 -15.45
CA ASN A 589 4.21 0.40 -14.75
C ASN A 589 2.85 0.92 -15.22
N LYS A 590 2.75 2.22 -15.47
CA LYS A 590 1.52 2.83 -16.01
C LYS A 590 1.24 2.33 -17.43
N ALA A 591 2.25 2.34 -18.30
CA ALA A 591 2.13 1.83 -19.67
C ALA A 591 1.73 0.35 -19.69
N ALA A 592 2.32 -0.47 -18.80
CA ALA A 592 1.96 -1.87 -18.64
C ALA A 592 0.49 -2.05 -18.26
N ASN A 593 -0.02 -1.28 -17.29
CA ASN A 593 -1.43 -1.37 -16.88
C ASN A 593 -2.40 -1.05 -18.03
N LEU A 594 -2.12 -0.03 -18.83
CA LEU A 594 -3.01 0.38 -19.92
C LEU A 594 -2.99 -0.64 -21.06
N ASP A 595 -1.81 -1.12 -21.45
CA ASP A 595 -1.64 -2.15 -22.47
C ASP A 595 -2.32 -3.47 -22.08
N LEU A 596 -2.13 -3.92 -20.84
CA LEU A 596 -2.74 -5.14 -20.31
C LEU A 596 -4.28 -5.01 -20.18
N LEU A 597 -4.78 -3.82 -19.85
CA LEU A 597 -6.22 -3.55 -19.82
C LEU A 597 -6.82 -3.62 -21.23
N ASP A 598 -6.24 -2.91 -22.20
CA ASP A 598 -6.70 -2.96 -23.59
C ASP A 598 -6.68 -4.41 -24.12
N PHE A 599 -5.58 -5.14 -23.88
CA PHE A 599 -5.46 -6.55 -24.23
C PHE A 599 -6.58 -7.39 -23.61
N THR A 600 -6.87 -7.22 -22.32
CA THR A 600 -7.95 -7.93 -21.62
C THR A 600 -9.30 -7.70 -22.28
N LEU A 601 -9.63 -6.43 -22.59
CA LEU A 601 -10.91 -6.08 -23.20
C LEU A 601 -11.05 -6.65 -24.62
N ARG A 602 -9.97 -6.65 -25.42
CA ARG A 602 -9.95 -7.30 -26.74
C ARG A 602 -10.15 -8.80 -26.65
N MET A 603 -9.51 -9.46 -25.69
CA MET A 603 -9.63 -10.91 -25.53
C MET A 603 -11.03 -11.32 -25.07
N GLN A 604 -11.69 -10.51 -24.24
CA GLN A 604 -13.10 -10.71 -23.90
C GLN A 604 -14.00 -10.59 -25.14
N GLU A 605 -13.79 -9.59 -25.99
CA GLU A 605 -14.57 -9.45 -27.24
C GLU A 605 -14.35 -10.64 -28.19
N LYS A 606 -13.10 -11.08 -28.37
CA LYS A 606 -12.75 -12.27 -29.16
C LYS A 606 -13.40 -13.54 -28.59
N ALA A 607 -13.52 -13.66 -27.27
CA ALA A 607 -14.20 -14.79 -26.63
C ALA A 607 -15.72 -14.76 -26.86
N LEU A 608 -16.33 -13.57 -26.90
CA LEU A 608 -17.75 -13.40 -27.24
C LEU A 608 -18.04 -13.82 -28.69
N GLU A 609 -17.14 -13.52 -29.63
CA GLU A 609 -17.28 -13.90 -31.04
C GLU A 609 -17.39 -15.42 -31.26
N GLN A 610 -16.92 -16.22 -30.31
CA GLN A 610 -16.93 -17.68 -30.38
C GLN A 610 -18.18 -18.33 -29.76
N LYS A 611 -19.08 -17.55 -29.15
CA LYS A 611 -20.32 -18.06 -28.55
C LYS A 611 -21.45 -18.19 -29.59
N ASN A 612 -22.45 -19.02 -29.29
CA ASN A 612 -23.67 -19.14 -30.10
C ASN A 612 -24.40 -17.79 -30.23
N GLU A 613 -24.93 -17.47 -31.41
CA GLU A 613 -25.46 -16.14 -31.78
C GLU A 613 -26.46 -15.54 -30.77
N ARG A 614 -27.35 -16.35 -30.19
CA ARG A 614 -28.37 -15.88 -29.22
C ARG A 614 -27.77 -15.53 -27.86
N ASP A 615 -26.91 -16.40 -27.32
CA ASP A 615 -26.24 -16.15 -26.04
C ASP A 615 -25.21 -15.03 -26.18
N GLN A 616 -24.58 -14.95 -27.34
CA GLN A 616 -23.64 -13.89 -27.72
C GLN A 616 -24.30 -12.51 -27.65
N ALA A 617 -25.53 -12.34 -28.13
CA ALA A 617 -26.19 -11.03 -28.12
C ALA A 617 -26.48 -10.53 -26.69
N ILE A 618 -26.94 -11.41 -25.79
CA ILE A 618 -27.24 -11.05 -24.39
C ILE A 618 -25.93 -10.79 -23.65
N GLU A 619 -24.97 -11.71 -23.74
CA GLU A 619 -23.67 -11.58 -23.08
C GLU A 619 -22.93 -10.34 -23.55
N ARG A 620 -22.94 -10.04 -24.85
CA ARG A 620 -22.28 -8.85 -25.40
C ARG A 620 -22.87 -7.55 -24.83
N ARG A 621 -24.18 -7.47 -24.62
CA ARG A 621 -24.80 -6.27 -24.03
C ARG A 621 -24.42 -6.11 -22.57
N ILE A 622 -24.40 -7.21 -21.81
CA ILE A 622 -23.96 -7.19 -20.42
C ILE A 622 -22.47 -6.81 -20.35
N GLU A 623 -21.61 -7.49 -21.10
CA GLU A 623 -20.16 -7.25 -21.07
C GLU A 623 -19.81 -5.84 -21.54
N ASN A 624 -20.47 -5.31 -22.58
CA ASN A 624 -20.28 -3.92 -23.00
C ASN A 624 -20.70 -2.92 -21.91
N HIS A 625 -21.83 -3.18 -21.25
CA HIS A 625 -22.29 -2.33 -20.15
C HIS A 625 -21.31 -2.33 -18.98
N ILE A 626 -20.88 -3.52 -18.54
CA ILE A 626 -19.92 -3.68 -17.45
C ILE A 626 -18.57 -3.06 -17.78
N ARG A 627 -18.09 -3.25 -19.02
CA ARG A 627 -16.87 -2.59 -19.50
C ARG A 627 -16.99 -1.07 -19.46
N SER A 628 -18.11 -0.52 -19.91
CA SER A 628 -18.37 0.92 -19.84
C SER A 628 -18.35 1.41 -18.39
N GLN A 629 -19.05 0.72 -17.48
CA GLN A 629 -19.09 1.07 -16.06
C GLN A 629 -17.74 0.95 -15.37
N TYR A 630 -16.94 -0.07 -15.72
CA TYR A 630 -15.59 -0.24 -15.20
C TYR A 630 -14.68 0.92 -15.65
N LEU A 631 -14.69 1.25 -16.94
CA LEU A 631 -13.92 2.35 -17.50
C LEU A 631 -14.39 3.71 -16.96
N GLU A 632 -15.70 3.91 -16.80
CA GLU A 632 -16.27 5.12 -16.20
C GLU A 632 -15.81 5.32 -14.77
N ARG A 633 -15.92 4.30 -13.92
CA ARG A 633 -15.42 4.39 -12.53
C ARG A 633 -13.92 4.68 -12.50
N ARG A 634 -13.14 4.02 -13.37
CA ARG A 634 -11.69 4.27 -13.44
C ARG A 634 -11.38 5.70 -13.87
N ILE A 635 -12.12 6.22 -14.86
CA ILE A 635 -12.04 7.60 -15.33
C ILE A 635 -12.42 8.57 -14.21
N GLU A 636 -13.51 8.33 -13.49
CA GLU A 636 -13.96 9.17 -12.37
C GLU A 636 -12.94 9.19 -11.22
N GLN A 637 -12.37 8.04 -10.87
CA GLN A 637 -11.29 7.93 -9.88
C GLN A 637 -10.06 8.77 -10.30
N LEU A 638 -9.66 8.66 -11.57
CA LEU A 638 -8.55 9.46 -12.11
C LEU A 638 -8.88 10.94 -12.20
N GLN A 639 -10.10 11.31 -12.58
CA GLN A 639 -10.56 12.70 -12.61
C GLN A 639 -10.62 13.31 -11.21
N SER A 640 -11.08 12.56 -10.22
CA SER A 640 -11.08 12.98 -8.81
C SER A 640 -9.65 13.16 -8.30
N ARG A 641 -8.75 12.22 -8.64
CA ARG A 641 -7.32 12.33 -8.29
C ARG A 641 -6.66 13.53 -8.98
N LEU A 642 -6.93 13.74 -10.27
CA LEU A 642 -6.47 14.89 -11.03
C LEU A 642 -7.00 16.19 -10.44
N SER A 643 -8.29 16.26 -10.12
CA SER A 643 -8.91 17.43 -9.50
C SER A 643 -8.25 17.74 -8.16
N SER A 644 -8.00 16.72 -7.33
CA SER A 644 -7.25 16.90 -6.07
C SER A 644 -5.82 17.40 -6.29
N LEU A 645 -5.12 16.91 -7.33
CA LEU A 645 -3.77 17.36 -7.67
C LEU A 645 -3.76 18.78 -8.27
N GLU A 646 -4.76 19.12 -9.09
CA GLU A 646 -4.94 20.43 -9.70
C GLU A 646 -5.39 21.46 -8.67
N GLU A 647 -6.27 21.11 -7.74
CA GLU A 647 -6.61 21.93 -6.58
C GLU A 647 -5.38 22.17 -5.70
N LYS A 648 -4.55 21.14 -5.46
CA LYS A 648 -3.26 21.32 -4.79
C LYS A 648 -2.35 22.27 -5.56
N LEU A 649 -2.27 22.18 -6.88
CA LEU A 649 -1.52 23.10 -7.75
C LEU A 649 -2.08 24.52 -7.75
N GLN A 650 -3.41 24.68 -7.68
CA GLN A 650 -4.10 25.97 -7.77
C GLN A 650 -4.13 26.70 -6.43
N GLN A 651 -4.29 25.96 -5.32
CA GLN A 651 -4.20 26.48 -3.96
C GLN A 651 -2.74 26.77 -3.58
N ALA A 652 -1.77 26.11 -4.22
CA ALA A 652 -0.37 26.40 -4.05
C ALA A 652 0.12 27.52 -5.00
N GLN A 653 -0.28 28.76 -4.71
CA GLN A 653 0.35 29.95 -5.31
C GLN A 653 1.85 30.07 -4.96
N GLU A 654 2.35 29.25 -4.03
CA GLU A 654 3.73 29.25 -3.52
C GLU A 654 4.47 27.89 -3.75
N MET A 655 3.91 26.95 -4.53
CA MET A 655 4.60 25.68 -4.83
C MET A 655 5.93 25.90 -5.60
N ASN A 656 7.04 25.52 -4.97
CA ASN A 656 8.38 25.37 -5.54
C ASN A 656 8.34 24.80 -6.97
N GLU A 657 9.05 25.41 -7.93
CA GLU A 657 9.09 25.00 -9.35
C GLU A 657 9.38 23.50 -9.56
N LYS A 658 10.12 22.83 -8.67
CA LYS A 658 10.33 21.37 -8.70
C LYS A 658 9.11 20.58 -8.21
N ASP A 659 8.51 20.96 -7.09
CA ASP A 659 7.30 20.29 -6.60
C ASP A 659 6.16 20.52 -7.58
N ARG A 660 6.11 21.72 -8.16
CA ARG A 660 5.28 22.07 -9.30
C ARG A 660 5.63 21.25 -10.54
N LYS A 661 6.89 21.08 -10.93
CA LYS A 661 7.29 20.18 -12.03
C LYS A 661 6.97 18.71 -11.76
N ASN A 662 7.06 18.24 -10.52
CA ASN A 662 6.71 16.88 -10.13
C ASN A 662 5.19 16.68 -10.14
N HIS A 663 4.43 17.64 -9.59
CA HIS A 663 2.98 17.65 -9.68
C HIS A 663 2.51 17.85 -11.13
N ASP A 664 3.15 18.70 -11.92
CA ASP A 664 2.89 18.92 -13.34
C ASP A 664 3.22 17.65 -14.13
N ARG A 665 4.30 16.93 -13.77
CA ARG A 665 4.64 15.62 -14.36
C ARG A 665 3.64 14.56 -13.94
N GLU A 666 3.23 14.50 -12.67
CA GLU A 666 2.22 13.56 -12.18
C GLU A 666 0.84 13.86 -12.80
N VAL A 667 0.48 15.13 -12.93
CA VAL A 667 -0.72 15.60 -13.64
C VAL A 667 -0.63 15.31 -15.12
N ALA A 668 0.52 15.53 -15.77
CA ALA A 668 0.71 15.18 -17.19
C ALA A 668 0.58 13.67 -17.39
N LEU A 669 1.18 12.87 -16.51
CA LEU A 669 1.03 11.42 -16.51
C LEU A 669 -0.43 11.02 -16.30
N TYR A 670 -1.14 11.52 -15.30
CA TYR A 670 -2.55 11.15 -15.12
C TYR A 670 -3.47 11.69 -16.22
N LYS A 671 -3.15 12.84 -16.84
CA LYS A 671 -3.88 13.35 -18.01
C LYS A 671 -3.70 12.45 -19.22
N GLU A 672 -2.49 12.00 -19.47
CA GLU A 672 -2.22 11.00 -20.51
C GLU A 672 -2.92 9.67 -20.19
N GLU A 673 -2.94 9.22 -18.92
CA GLU A 673 -3.72 8.03 -18.49
C GLU A 673 -5.20 8.19 -18.82
N LEU A 674 -5.74 9.37 -18.47
CA LEU A 674 -7.13 9.71 -18.67
C LEU A 674 -7.48 9.75 -20.16
N GLU A 675 -6.63 10.35 -20.99
CA GLU A 675 -6.82 10.40 -22.44
C GLU A 675 -6.77 9.00 -23.06
N GLU A 676 -5.80 8.17 -22.67
CA GLU A 676 -5.72 6.78 -23.13
C GLU A 676 -6.93 5.95 -22.69
N LEU A 677 -7.38 6.08 -21.44
CA LEU A 677 -8.59 5.40 -20.96
C LEU A 677 -9.86 5.90 -21.65
N GLN A 678 -9.95 7.19 -21.98
CA GLN A 678 -11.04 7.73 -22.77
C GLN A 678 -11.02 7.17 -24.21
N ASN A 679 -9.84 7.01 -24.81
CA ASN A 679 -9.69 6.38 -26.12
C ASN A 679 -10.07 4.89 -26.08
N ILE A 680 -9.62 4.16 -25.07
CA ILE A 680 -10.04 2.76 -24.82
C ILE A 680 -11.57 2.70 -24.66
N LYS A 681 -12.17 3.61 -23.87
CA LYS A 681 -13.62 3.69 -23.72
C LYS A 681 -14.31 3.92 -25.07
N GLN A 682 -13.86 4.87 -25.88
CA GLN A 682 -14.43 5.14 -27.20
C GLN A 682 -14.27 3.98 -28.19
N GLN A 683 -13.22 3.19 -28.06
CA GLN A 683 -13.01 2.01 -28.90
C GLN A 683 -14.03 0.90 -28.61
N PHE A 684 -14.48 0.81 -27.36
CA PHE A 684 -15.30 -0.31 -26.87
C PHE A 684 -16.75 0.03 -26.51
N THR A 685 -17.13 1.31 -26.51
CA THR A 685 -18.50 1.79 -26.30
C THR A 685 -19.03 2.41 -27.57
#